data_AF-A0A945C0K8-F1
#
_entry.id   AF-A0A945C0K8-F1
#
_cell.length_a   1.000
_cell.length_b   1.000
_cell.length_c   1.000
_cell.angle_alpha   90.00
_cell.angle_beta   90.00
_cell.angle_gamma   90.00
#
_symmetry.space_group_name_H-M   'P 1'
#
loop_
_entity.id
_entity.type
_entity.pdbx_description
1 polymer ?
#
loop_
_entity_poly.entity_id
_entity_poly.type
_entity_poly.pdbx_seq_one_letter_code
_entity_poly.pdbx_strand_id
1 'polypeptide(L)'
;MFEQLNNYFHILIPYFPLGIIGIYRWSIWSVKKIISTRYKPIPENNYTNTLSIVVPVYNEDINLFKRALESWKQNNPNEIIAVIDYTDTDCINEFKKFQLENQEFCKLIITEKPGKREALSDGIKIAEYNIIALVDSDTIWEPNIKNTLLAPFEDPEVGGVGPRQDVLKIDTLARKLFNIHIDHRYYDEMTYLATVADGLTCISGRTALYRAAAIKSLTDSLDNETFLGTKCISGDDKCLTRLVQQDGWKVRYQNNALVLTPGSADLLTLLKQQIRWTRNTYRSDLISLSSKWIWKREKFLAFHMLDRFTQPFTLVLGPIYFIFSIIWGHWLVAGILLLWWHFSRGIKLYPHLRNNPSSILILPIYIITTYLLAVLKIYAMVTIRQQGWITRWDKSRLQSVGGRFWRTITSLIPYIITGSILLLLSFSVVSYKKIVTTDNNKTSNNIIFSDTSDLDVNHLKQNILDKVTSSQIKYYEIKKGETLSSIARKYNINLSAIINANNGLISNPNSVKEGQKIIIPISELKNSLDKETLLSRKNREIILDESENTLTIQGENNIVTFNEIYENLKNKNVIEKLENKEWLLKVNLFIKDGATLIIDRDDVSWLKLKSDEDDFVWIISFGGSILIKDTKITSWDEKESNYDNTNNDGRSFILAKHDGRMDIINSELAFLGYKGNNKHKNVISDLYSVSWEIPDNTFEQKLITGKVINSAFHDNYFGAYTFGATGMIFENNEFYNNIQHGLNIHNNSNNFTVKNNIARNNGGNGIIVSRDCLNHTIKNNVFSNNKLHGIIFHSGSDNNIVENNDIYKNIDGVAIYDSHSNLILNNNFYENKNSIRANYGSSKNYIEQNNITKNTNGIFIYDQANNNIIINNSVKNNEKGVYIKNANENIIKDSLTEGDNKIEIKLTNSADDNIIQEF
;
A
#
# COMPACT_ATOMS: atom_id res chain seq x y z
N MET A 1 39.91 22.69 27.16
CA MET A 1 39.23 21.52 27.75
C MET A 1 37.89 21.89 28.39
N PHE A 2 37.83 22.89 29.29
CA PHE A 2 36.56 23.40 29.85
C PHE A 2 35.61 24.03 28.80
N GLU A 3 36.11 24.76 27.80
CA GLU A 3 35.29 25.30 26.70
C GLU A 3 34.72 24.22 25.76
N GLN A 4 35.50 23.16 25.47
CA GLN A 4 35.02 22.02 24.70
C GLN A 4 33.91 21.26 25.47
N LEU A 5 34.07 21.07 26.78
CA LEU A 5 33.04 20.49 27.65
C LEU A 5 31.75 21.33 27.67
N ASN A 6 31.85 22.66 27.64
CA ASN A 6 30.69 23.54 27.61
C ASN A 6 29.89 23.44 26.30
N ASN A 7 30.59 23.33 25.16
CA ASN A 7 29.95 23.10 23.85
C ASN A 7 29.22 21.75 23.76
N TYR A 8 29.77 20.69 24.37
CA TYR A 8 29.07 19.39 24.45
C TYR A 8 27.86 19.44 25.39
N PHE A 9 27.89 20.23 26.45
CA PHE A 9 26.77 20.37 27.38
C PHE A 9 25.53 20.96 26.68
N HIS A 10 25.72 21.99 25.85
CA HIS A 10 24.63 22.57 25.04
C HIS A 10 24.03 21.59 24.03
N ILE A 11 24.85 20.69 23.46
CA ILE A 11 24.38 19.63 22.55
C ILE A 11 23.55 18.57 23.30
N LEU A 12 23.84 18.32 24.58
CA LEU A 12 23.18 17.27 25.38
C LEU A 12 21.88 17.72 26.07
N ILE A 13 21.71 19.01 26.35
CA ILE A 13 20.50 19.57 27.01
C ILE A 13 19.19 19.14 26.32
N PRO A 14 19.06 19.18 24.97
CA PRO A 14 17.84 18.74 24.28
C PRO A 14 17.51 17.26 24.52
N TYR A 15 18.49 16.42 24.85
CA TYR A 15 18.32 14.97 25.04
C TYR A 15 18.06 14.60 26.51
N PHE A 16 18.16 15.54 27.44
CA PHE A 16 17.92 15.29 28.87
C PHE A 16 16.54 14.69 29.16
N PRO A 17 15.43 15.13 28.51
CA PRO A 17 14.13 14.49 28.68
C PRO A 17 14.13 13.00 28.26
N LEU A 18 14.84 12.66 27.19
CA LEU A 18 14.98 11.27 26.75
C LEU A 18 15.74 10.43 27.80
N GLY A 19 16.76 11.01 28.44
CA GLY A 19 17.47 10.40 29.55
C GLY A 19 16.56 10.10 30.75
N ILE A 20 15.76 11.09 31.19
CA ILE A 20 14.79 10.91 32.29
C ILE A 20 13.78 9.80 31.96
N ILE A 21 13.21 9.84 30.74
CA ILE A 21 12.28 8.81 30.27
C ILE A 21 12.98 7.44 30.25
N GLY A 22 14.23 7.39 29.79
CA GLY A 22 15.07 6.20 29.84
C GLY A 22 15.17 5.62 31.25
N ILE A 23 15.55 6.44 32.24
CA ILE A 23 15.64 6.04 33.65
C ILE A 23 14.28 5.49 34.13
N TYR A 24 13.20 6.24 33.95
CA TYR A 24 11.85 5.81 34.34
C TYR A 24 11.47 4.45 33.74
N ARG A 25 11.64 4.28 32.42
CA ARG A 25 11.28 3.04 31.71
C ARG A 25 12.11 1.85 32.15
N TRP A 26 13.39 2.07 32.45
CA TRP A 26 14.28 1.01 32.95
C TRP A 26 14.01 0.68 34.43
N SER A 27 13.71 1.67 35.27
CA SER A 27 13.31 1.43 36.67
C SER A 27 12.07 0.54 36.73
N ILE A 28 11.03 0.85 35.94
CA ILE A 28 9.81 0.01 35.88
C ILE A 28 10.14 -1.40 35.38
N TRP A 29 10.91 -1.51 34.29
CA TRP A 29 11.25 -2.81 33.73
C TRP A 29 12.07 -3.65 34.73
N SER A 30 13.08 -3.07 35.37
CA SER A 30 13.91 -3.75 36.36
C SER A 30 13.10 -4.22 37.57
N VAL A 31 12.21 -3.37 38.10
CA VAL A 31 11.31 -3.76 39.21
C VAL A 31 10.43 -4.94 38.80
N LYS A 32 9.77 -4.86 37.64
CA LYS A 32 8.93 -5.96 37.12
C LYS A 32 9.75 -7.24 36.96
N LYS A 33 10.96 -7.14 36.40
CA LYS A 33 11.84 -8.29 36.15
C LYS A 33 12.35 -8.93 37.45
N ILE A 34 12.73 -8.14 38.45
CA ILE A 34 13.18 -8.65 39.75
C ILE A 34 12.03 -9.35 40.49
N ILE A 35 10.82 -8.82 40.40
CA ILE A 35 9.64 -9.45 41.00
C ILE A 35 9.30 -10.74 40.26
N SER A 36 9.37 -10.75 38.93
CA SER A 36 8.99 -11.92 38.13
C SER A 36 9.85 -13.16 38.38
N THR A 37 11.10 -13.01 38.84
CA THR A 37 11.96 -14.14 39.23
C THR A 37 11.52 -14.83 40.53
N ARG A 38 10.64 -14.20 41.32
CA ARG A 38 10.07 -14.80 42.54
C ARG A 38 8.84 -15.65 42.29
N TYR A 39 8.28 -15.59 41.07
CA TYR A 39 7.15 -16.41 40.68
C TYR A 39 7.47 -17.90 40.81
N LYS A 40 6.54 -18.67 41.36
CA LYS A 40 6.57 -20.13 41.38
C LYS A 40 5.20 -20.65 40.94
N PRO A 41 5.13 -21.64 40.02
CA PRO A 41 3.87 -22.30 39.72
C PRO A 41 3.38 -23.07 40.95
N ILE A 42 2.06 -23.23 41.04
CA ILE A 42 1.45 -24.13 42.02
C ILE A 42 1.79 -25.56 41.56
N PRO A 43 2.39 -26.40 42.42
CA PRO A 43 2.72 -27.77 42.06
C PRO A 43 1.43 -28.55 41.79
N GLU A 44 1.53 -29.57 40.94
CA GLU A 44 0.45 -30.55 40.82
C GLU A 44 0.19 -31.16 42.20
N ASN A 45 -1.08 -31.16 42.61
CA ASN A 45 -1.56 -31.67 43.88
C ASN A 45 -2.61 -32.77 43.62
N ASN A 46 -3.13 -33.39 44.68
CA ASN A 46 -4.18 -34.40 44.55
C ASN A 46 -5.57 -33.78 44.27
N TYR A 47 -5.64 -32.49 43.96
CA TYR A 47 -6.91 -31.81 43.66
C TYR A 47 -7.40 -32.27 42.29
N THR A 48 -8.53 -32.95 42.29
CA THR A 48 -9.20 -33.38 41.06
C THR A 48 -10.55 -32.69 40.96
N ASN A 49 -10.94 -32.35 39.74
CA ASN A 49 -12.25 -31.79 39.47
C ASN A 49 -12.71 -32.18 38.07
N THR A 50 -14.00 -32.00 37.82
CA THR A 50 -14.61 -32.28 36.53
C THR A 50 -14.36 -31.13 35.54
N LEU A 51 -14.11 -31.46 34.28
CA LEU A 51 -13.68 -30.52 33.25
C LEU A 51 -14.51 -30.65 31.97
N SER A 52 -15.25 -29.60 31.63
CA SER A 52 -15.84 -29.39 30.30
C SER A 52 -14.88 -28.60 29.42
N ILE A 53 -14.72 -29.00 28.16
CA ILE A 53 -14.06 -28.19 27.12
C ILE A 53 -15.16 -27.59 26.24
N VAL A 54 -15.17 -26.27 26.09
CA VAL A 54 -16.04 -25.54 25.15
C VAL A 54 -15.16 -24.94 24.07
N VAL A 55 -15.41 -25.34 22.82
CA VAL A 55 -14.63 -24.93 21.66
C VAL A 55 -15.54 -24.33 20.59
N PRO A 56 -15.46 -23.01 20.33
CA PRO A 56 -16.09 -22.41 19.16
C PRO A 56 -15.23 -22.70 17.92
N VAL A 57 -15.85 -23.15 16.83
CA VAL A 57 -15.15 -23.55 15.60
C VAL A 57 -15.71 -22.79 14.39
N TYR A 58 -14.80 -22.26 13.56
CA TYR A 58 -15.16 -21.67 12.27
C TYR A 58 -13.98 -21.61 11.28
N ASN A 59 -14.22 -22.15 10.09
CA ASN A 59 -13.35 -22.18 8.92
C ASN A 59 -11.90 -22.48 9.33
N GLU A 60 -11.74 -23.59 10.08
CA GLU A 60 -10.44 -24.01 10.61
C GLU A 60 -9.72 -24.94 9.64
N ASP A 61 -8.39 -24.97 9.71
CA ASP A 61 -7.62 -26.01 9.04
C ASP A 61 -7.97 -27.39 9.63
N ILE A 62 -8.51 -28.27 8.79
CA ILE A 62 -9.08 -29.55 9.23
C ILE A 62 -8.05 -30.45 9.91
N ASN A 63 -6.80 -30.44 9.43
CA ASN A 63 -5.73 -31.26 10.00
C ASN A 63 -5.32 -30.75 11.38
N LEU A 64 -5.27 -29.43 11.54
CA LEU A 64 -4.98 -28.81 12.82
C LEU A 64 -6.10 -29.01 13.83
N PHE A 65 -7.37 -28.85 13.41
CA PHE A 65 -8.53 -29.09 14.27
C PHE A 65 -8.58 -30.54 14.76
N LYS A 66 -8.34 -31.52 13.87
CA LYS A 66 -8.22 -32.93 14.24
C LYS A 66 -7.12 -33.18 15.28
N ARG A 67 -5.94 -32.60 15.07
CA ARG A 67 -4.83 -32.71 16.03
C ARG A 67 -5.18 -32.08 17.38
N ALA A 68 -5.94 -31.00 17.38
CA ALA A 68 -6.40 -30.35 18.61
C ALA A 68 -7.37 -31.25 19.38
N LEU A 69 -8.38 -31.81 18.72
CA LEU A 69 -9.34 -32.77 19.30
C LEU A 69 -8.63 -33.96 19.96
N GLU A 70 -7.67 -34.58 19.27
CA GLU A 70 -6.89 -35.69 19.83
C GLU A 70 -6.06 -35.27 21.05
N SER A 71 -5.46 -34.08 21.03
CA SER A 71 -4.67 -33.58 22.17
C SER A 71 -5.53 -33.31 23.42
N TRP A 72 -6.78 -32.87 23.22
CA TRP A 72 -7.72 -32.67 24.32
C TRP A 72 -8.19 -34.00 24.87
N LYS A 73 -8.55 -34.96 24.00
CA LYS A 73 -8.93 -36.33 24.38
C LYS A 73 -7.84 -37.00 25.23
N GLN A 74 -6.57 -36.88 24.84
CA GLN A 74 -5.43 -37.44 25.60
C GLN A 74 -5.33 -36.92 27.04
N ASN A 75 -5.97 -35.78 27.34
CA ASN A 75 -6.02 -35.19 28.68
C ASN A 75 -7.29 -35.55 29.46
N ASN A 76 -8.10 -36.51 28.98
CA ASN A 76 -9.25 -37.09 29.66
C ASN A 76 -10.25 -36.04 30.24
N PRO A 77 -10.80 -35.12 29.42
CA PRO A 77 -11.87 -34.23 29.86
C PRO A 77 -13.15 -35.03 30.13
N ASN A 78 -14.07 -34.46 30.92
CA ASN A 78 -15.37 -35.07 31.18
C ASN A 78 -16.36 -34.82 30.04
N GLU A 79 -16.21 -33.71 29.31
CA GLU A 79 -16.91 -33.48 28.05
C GLU A 79 -16.14 -32.52 27.13
N ILE A 80 -16.42 -32.61 25.83
CA ILE A 80 -16.03 -31.68 24.78
C ILE A 80 -17.30 -31.21 24.07
N ILE A 81 -17.58 -29.91 24.16
CA ILE A 81 -18.69 -29.22 23.53
C ILE A 81 -18.14 -28.38 22.38
N ALA A 82 -18.37 -28.82 21.15
CA ALA A 82 -18.05 -28.03 19.96
C ALA A 82 -19.25 -27.19 19.55
N VAL A 83 -19.03 -25.88 19.40
CA VAL A 83 -20.02 -24.93 18.88
C VAL A 83 -19.55 -24.46 17.52
N ILE A 84 -20.08 -25.07 16.46
CA ILE A 84 -19.60 -24.91 15.08
C ILE A 84 -20.61 -24.10 14.28
N ASP A 85 -20.16 -23.09 13.54
CA ASP A 85 -21.05 -22.33 12.65
C ASP A 85 -21.59 -23.25 11.54
N TYR A 86 -22.88 -23.12 11.23
CA TYR A 86 -23.56 -23.96 10.25
C TYR A 86 -22.94 -23.94 8.85
N THR A 87 -22.17 -22.90 8.51
CA THR A 87 -21.50 -22.80 7.20
C THR A 87 -20.20 -23.62 7.11
N ASP A 88 -19.64 -24.05 8.23
CA ASP A 88 -18.39 -24.83 8.28
C ASP A 88 -18.68 -26.33 8.22
N THR A 89 -19.16 -26.78 7.06
CA THR A 89 -19.55 -28.18 6.83
C THR A 89 -18.41 -29.16 7.06
N ASP A 90 -17.17 -28.75 6.75
CA ASP A 90 -15.98 -29.60 6.88
C ASP A 90 -15.68 -29.90 8.35
N CYS A 91 -15.63 -28.87 9.21
CA CYS A 91 -15.42 -29.08 10.64
C CYS A 91 -16.61 -29.78 11.32
N ILE A 92 -17.85 -29.54 10.86
CA ILE A 92 -19.03 -30.28 11.33
C ILE A 92 -18.88 -31.78 11.06
N ASN A 93 -18.47 -32.15 9.85
CA ASN A 93 -18.32 -33.55 9.46
C ASN A 93 -17.18 -34.23 10.22
N GLU A 94 -16.04 -33.55 10.40
CA GLU A 94 -14.93 -34.10 11.18
C GLU A 94 -15.28 -34.25 12.66
N PHE A 95 -15.97 -33.28 13.27
CA PHE A 95 -16.40 -33.41 14.66
C PHE A 95 -17.46 -34.51 14.83
N LYS A 96 -18.39 -34.69 13.88
CA LYS A 96 -19.33 -35.82 13.90
C LYS A 96 -18.61 -37.16 13.86
N LYS A 97 -17.57 -37.28 13.03
CA LYS A 97 -16.74 -38.49 12.98
C LYS A 97 -16.05 -38.74 14.31
N PHE A 98 -15.42 -37.72 14.87
CA PHE A 98 -14.79 -37.81 16.19
C PHE A 98 -15.81 -38.17 17.28
N GLN A 99 -17.02 -37.59 17.24
CA GLN A 99 -18.11 -37.89 18.16
C GLN A 99 -18.59 -39.34 18.04
N LEU A 100 -18.69 -39.91 16.84
CA LEU A 100 -19.05 -41.32 16.64
C LEU A 100 -18.09 -42.28 17.36
N GLU A 101 -16.80 -41.93 17.39
CA GLU A 101 -15.76 -42.72 18.06
C GLU A 101 -15.70 -42.45 19.58
N ASN A 102 -16.37 -41.40 20.08
CA ASN A 102 -16.22 -40.88 21.44
C ASN A 102 -17.55 -40.35 22.02
N GLN A 103 -18.65 -41.07 21.79
CA GLN A 103 -20.02 -40.59 22.06
C GLN A 103 -20.26 -40.21 23.53
N GLU A 104 -19.57 -40.86 24.47
CA GLU A 104 -19.78 -40.72 25.91
C GLU A 104 -19.48 -39.31 26.45
N PHE A 105 -18.64 -38.53 25.76
CA PHE A 105 -18.19 -37.23 26.25
C PHE A 105 -18.19 -36.12 25.18
N CYS A 106 -18.81 -36.31 24.01
CA CYS A 106 -18.83 -35.30 22.94
C CYS A 106 -20.23 -34.73 22.68
N LYS A 107 -20.37 -33.41 22.68
CA LYS A 107 -21.59 -32.66 22.38
C LYS A 107 -21.34 -31.68 21.22
N LEU A 108 -22.24 -31.64 20.24
CA LEU A 108 -22.17 -30.75 19.09
C LEU A 108 -23.34 -29.76 19.11
N ILE A 109 -23.05 -28.47 19.06
CA ILE A 109 -24.00 -27.41 18.75
C ILE A 109 -23.66 -26.86 17.38
N ILE A 110 -24.60 -26.93 16.45
CA ILE A 110 -24.52 -26.22 15.17
C ILE A 110 -25.22 -24.88 15.36
N THR A 111 -24.47 -23.78 15.27
CA THR A 111 -25.00 -22.43 15.53
C THR A 111 -25.18 -21.63 14.26
N GLU A 112 -26.31 -20.95 14.15
CA GLU A 112 -26.56 -19.92 13.13
C GLU A 112 -26.22 -18.51 13.63
N LYS A 113 -26.05 -18.36 14.95
CA LYS A 113 -25.80 -17.06 15.59
C LYS A 113 -24.39 -16.57 15.24
N PRO A 114 -24.27 -15.37 14.64
CA PRO A 114 -22.98 -14.84 14.31
C PRO A 114 -22.29 -14.22 15.55
N GLY A 115 -21.38 -14.95 16.18
CA GLY A 115 -20.21 -14.42 16.88
C GLY A 115 -19.51 -15.47 17.74
N LYS A 116 -18.19 -15.34 17.97
CA LYS A 116 -17.50 -16.24 18.92
C LYS A 116 -17.94 -16.05 20.36
N ARG A 117 -18.31 -14.83 20.77
CA ARG A 117 -18.81 -14.58 22.13
C ARG A 117 -20.11 -15.34 22.35
N GLU A 118 -21.03 -15.21 21.41
CA GLU A 118 -22.32 -15.90 21.41
C GLU A 118 -22.13 -17.43 21.35
N ALA A 119 -21.22 -17.93 20.51
CA ALA A 119 -20.88 -19.36 20.45
C ALA A 119 -20.28 -19.88 21.77
N LEU A 120 -19.37 -19.13 22.39
CA LEU A 120 -18.83 -19.46 23.72
C LEU A 120 -19.93 -19.46 24.77
N SER A 121 -20.82 -18.45 24.77
CA SER A 121 -21.94 -18.35 25.72
C SER A 121 -22.90 -19.53 25.60
N ASP A 122 -23.25 -19.94 24.38
CA ASP A 122 -24.09 -21.12 24.16
C ASP A 122 -23.44 -22.40 24.71
N GLY A 123 -22.13 -22.58 24.49
CA GLY A 123 -21.39 -23.70 25.06
C GLY A 123 -21.25 -23.65 26.58
N ILE A 124 -20.98 -22.47 27.17
CA ILE A 124 -20.87 -22.27 28.63
C ILE A 124 -22.21 -22.60 29.33
N LYS A 125 -23.34 -22.24 28.72
CA LYS A 125 -24.68 -22.47 29.29
C LYS A 125 -24.99 -23.96 29.43
N ILE A 126 -24.58 -24.78 28.46
CA ILE A 126 -24.87 -26.22 28.46
C ILE A 126 -23.79 -27.08 29.14
N ALA A 127 -22.61 -26.52 29.42
CA ALA A 127 -21.55 -27.24 30.11
C ALA A 127 -22.02 -27.73 31.50
N GLU A 128 -21.83 -29.00 31.79
CA GLU A 128 -22.39 -29.66 32.98
C GLU A 128 -21.43 -29.68 34.17
N TYR A 129 -20.13 -29.57 33.92
CA TYR A 129 -19.10 -29.81 34.93
C TYR A 129 -18.59 -28.53 35.61
N ASN A 130 -17.88 -28.73 36.73
CA ASN A 130 -17.52 -27.66 37.66
C ASN A 130 -16.47 -26.69 37.12
N ILE A 131 -15.57 -27.17 36.27
CA ILE A 131 -14.56 -26.36 35.59
C ILE A 131 -14.83 -26.40 34.08
N ILE A 132 -14.80 -25.23 33.45
CA ILE A 132 -15.04 -25.05 32.01
C ILE A 132 -13.77 -24.47 31.40
N ALA A 133 -13.12 -25.22 30.51
CA ALA A 133 -12.05 -24.74 29.65
C ALA A 133 -12.64 -24.15 28.37
N LEU A 134 -12.36 -22.88 28.11
CA LEU A 134 -12.61 -22.24 26.82
C LEU A 134 -11.34 -22.38 25.98
N VAL A 135 -11.43 -23.03 24.83
CA VAL A 135 -10.27 -23.42 24.03
C VAL A 135 -10.47 -22.98 22.58
N ASP A 136 -9.43 -22.39 21.96
CA ASP A 136 -9.47 -22.08 20.52
C ASP A 136 -9.34 -23.38 19.71
N SER A 137 -10.05 -23.48 18.58
CA SER A 137 -10.09 -24.66 17.70
C SER A 137 -8.73 -25.10 17.15
N ASP A 138 -7.72 -24.22 17.21
CA ASP A 138 -6.37 -24.42 16.69
C ASP A 138 -5.30 -24.69 17.77
N THR A 139 -5.73 -24.89 19.03
CA THR A 139 -4.81 -25.01 20.17
C THR A 139 -4.55 -26.46 20.56
N ILE A 140 -3.27 -26.85 20.57
CA ILE A 140 -2.80 -28.19 20.95
C ILE A 140 -2.38 -28.20 22.43
N TRP A 141 -2.86 -29.17 23.20
CA TRP A 141 -2.47 -29.37 24.59
C TRP A 141 -1.27 -30.33 24.70
N GLU A 142 -0.32 -30.04 25.60
CA GLU A 142 0.65 -31.06 26.01
C GLU A 142 -0.04 -32.20 26.80
N PRO A 143 0.54 -33.42 26.81
CA PRO A 143 0.06 -34.50 27.65
C PRO A 143 0.05 -34.13 29.14
N ASN A 144 -0.94 -34.62 29.90
CA ASN A 144 -1.10 -34.43 31.34
C ASN A 144 -1.27 -32.96 31.82
N ILE A 145 -1.52 -32.01 30.92
CA ILE A 145 -1.68 -30.59 31.29
C ILE A 145 -2.90 -30.34 32.18
N LYS A 146 -3.95 -31.18 32.08
CA LYS A 146 -5.20 -31.04 32.84
C LYS A 146 -4.94 -30.87 34.34
N ASN A 147 -4.19 -31.77 34.96
CA ASN A 147 -3.96 -31.75 36.41
C ASN A 147 -3.20 -30.50 36.84
N THR A 148 -2.19 -30.11 36.07
CA THR A 148 -1.42 -28.89 36.32
C THR A 148 -2.28 -27.63 36.27
N LEU A 149 -3.28 -27.61 35.38
CA LEU A 149 -4.23 -26.49 35.27
C LEU A 149 -5.36 -26.53 36.31
N LEU A 150 -5.68 -27.70 36.86
CA LEU A 150 -6.68 -27.85 37.92
C LEU A 150 -6.13 -27.51 39.30
N ALA A 151 -4.84 -27.73 39.57
CA ALA A 151 -4.23 -27.54 40.88
C ALA A 151 -4.56 -26.18 41.56
N PRO A 152 -4.56 -25.02 40.85
CA PRO A 152 -4.89 -23.74 41.47
C PRO A 152 -6.34 -23.60 41.96
N PHE A 153 -7.27 -24.42 41.47
CA PHE A 153 -8.68 -24.37 41.87
C PHE A 153 -8.95 -25.01 43.24
N GLU A 154 -7.94 -25.62 43.87
CA GLU A 154 -7.97 -26.01 45.29
C GLU A 154 -8.30 -24.81 46.17
N ASP A 155 -7.81 -23.62 45.83
CA ASP A 155 -8.28 -22.36 46.42
C ASP A 155 -9.71 -22.06 45.93
N PRO A 156 -10.72 -22.07 46.82
CA PRO A 156 -12.10 -21.83 46.45
C PRO A 156 -12.34 -20.41 45.93
N GLU A 157 -11.43 -19.45 46.16
CA GLU A 157 -11.54 -18.08 45.65
C GLU A 157 -10.99 -17.94 44.22
N VAL A 158 -10.34 -18.97 43.67
CA VAL A 158 -9.86 -18.97 42.27
C VAL A 158 -11.02 -19.28 41.33
N GLY A 159 -11.30 -18.32 40.46
CA GLY A 159 -12.34 -18.42 39.43
C GLY A 159 -11.79 -18.66 38.03
N GLY A 160 -10.50 -18.43 37.77
CA GLY A 160 -9.89 -18.73 36.46
C GLY A 160 -8.39 -19.00 36.47
N VAL A 161 -7.92 -19.83 35.54
CA VAL A 161 -6.52 -20.27 35.41
C VAL A 161 -6.08 -20.26 33.93
N GLY A 162 -4.89 -19.73 33.67
CA GLY A 162 -4.26 -19.71 32.34
C GLY A 162 -2.94 -20.48 32.23
N PRO A 163 -2.70 -21.21 31.12
CA PRO A 163 -1.41 -21.83 30.82
C PRO A 163 -0.40 -20.85 30.22
N ARG A 164 0.87 -21.28 30.12
CA ARG A 164 1.85 -20.75 29.18
C ARG A 164 1.48 -21.15 27.76
N GLN A 165 1.82 -20.30 26.80
CA GLN A 165 1.67 -20.60 25.38
C GLN A 165 3.01 -20.64 24.68
N ASP A 166 3.09 -21.44 23.63
CA ASP A 166 4.19 -21.44 22.68
C ASP A 166 3.70 -21.54 21.24
N VAL A 167 4.63 -21.34 20.29
CA VAL A 167 4.33 -21.43 18.86
C VAL A 167 4.65 -22.83 18.36
N LEU A 168 3.66 -23.49 17.74
CA LEU A 168 3.76 -24.88 17.26
C LEU A 168 4.90 -25.09 16.25
N LYS A 169 5.17 -24.10 15.39
CA LYS A 169 6.24 -24.16 14.38
C LYS A 169 6.90 -22.80 14.22
N ILE A 170 8.23 -22.74 14.22
CA ILE A 170 9.00 -21.48 14.13
C ILE A 170 9.82 -21.46 12.84
N ASP A 171 9.13 -21.44 11.70
CA ASP A 171 9.70 -21.54 10.34
C ASP A 171 9.77 -20.21 9.58
N THR A 172 8.90 -19.25 9.91
CA THR A 172 8.81 -17.94 9.23
C THR A 172 9.24 -16.80 10.13
N LEU A 173 9.57 -15.65 9.51
CA LEU A 173 9.90 -14.43 10.26
C LEU A 173 8.74 -13.98 11.16
N ALA A 174 7.50 -14.05 10.67
CA ALA A 174 6.32 -13.68 11.45
C ALA A 174 6.16 -14.58 12.68
N ARG A 175 6.32 -15.91 12.54
CA ARG A 175 6.24 -16.85 13.68
C ARG A 175 7.40 -16.68 14.67
N LYS A 176 8.62 -16.40 14.19
CA LYS A 176 9.77 -16.05 15.04
C LYS A 176 9.49 -14.80 15.87
N LEU A 177 9.02 -13.73 15.24
CA LEU A 177 8.64 -12.51 15.95
C LEU A 177 7.49 -12.75 16.92
N PHE A 178 6.47 -13.51 16.53
CA PHE A 178 5.34 -13.86 17.40
C PHE A 178 5.79 -14.65 18.64
N ASN A 179 6.70 -15.60 18.47
CA ASN A 179 7.28 -16.38 19.56
C ASN A 179 7.99 -15.49 20.59
N ILE A 180 8.82 -14.55 20.14
CA ILE A 180 9.47 -13.55 21.03
C ILE A 180 8.43 -12.75 21.85
N HIS A 181 7.32 -12.36 21.23
CA HIS A 181 6.27 -11.61 21.91
C HIS A 181 5.50 -12.46 22.94
N ILE A 182 5.25 -13.73 22.62
CA ILE A 182 4.68 -14.70 23.56
C ILE A 182 5.63 -14.89 24.75
N ASP A 183 6.92 -15.07 24.51
CA ASP A 183 7.92 -15.24 25.58
C ASP A 183 7.96 -14.03 26.52
N HIS A 184 7.96 -12.81 25.98
CA HIS A 184 7.89 -11.60 26.80
C HIS A 184 6.61 -11.54 27.64
N ARG A 185 5.48 -11.99 27.08
CA ARG A 185 4.21 -12.03 27.81
C ARG A 185 4.25 -13.04 28.96
N TYR A 186 4.72 -14.25 28.70
CA TYR A 186 4.61 -15.34 29.68
C TYR A 186 5.78 -15.42 30.66
N TYR A 187 7.01 -15.08 30.27
CA TYR A 187 8.16 -15.07 31.18
C TYR A 187 8.31 -13.78 31.98
N ASP A 188 7.76 -12.65 31.51
CA ASP A 188 7.86 -11.37 32.21
C ASP A 188 6.52 -10.82 32.70
N GLU A 189 5.53 -10.61 31.83
CA GLU A 189 4.25 -9.96 32.21
C GLU A 189 3.43 -10.82 33.16
N MET A 190 3.17 -12.08 32.81
CA MET A 190 2.31 -12.98 33.59
C MET A 190 2.93 -13.38 34.91
N THR A 191 4.21 -13.73 34.93
CA THR A 191 4.96 -14.06 36.15
C THR A 191 5.05 -12.87 37.11
N TYR A 192 5.25 -11.64 36.60
CA TYR A 192 5.19 -10.43 37.42
C TYR A 192 3.81 -10.30 38.09
N LEU A 193 2.72 -10.29 37.32
CA LEU A 193 1.38 -10.07 37.86
C LEU A 193 0.95 -11.18 38.81
N ALA A 194 1.19 -12.45 38.45
CA ALA A 194 0.87 -13.59 39.30
C ALA A 194 1.65 -13.61 40.63
N THR A 195 2.72 -12.82 40.76
CA THR A 195 3.47 -12.68 42.01
C THR A 195 2.92 -11.58 42.92
N VAL A 196 2.31 -10.52 42.37
CA VAL A 196 1.95 -9.30 43.14
C VAL A 196 0.48 -8.95 43.13
N ALA A 197 -0.34 -9.66 42.36
CA ALA A 197 -1.75 -9.42 42.21
C ALA A 197 -2.52 -10.74 42.23
N ASP A 198 -3.78 -10.68 42.64
CA ASP A 198 -4.72 -11.80 42.50
C ASP A 198 -5.44 -11.75 41.14
N GLY A 199 -4.92 -10.93 40.23
CA GLY A 199 -5.48 -10.66 38.92
C GLY A 199 -4.45 -10.62 37.79
N LEU A 200 -4.91 -10.90 36.57
CA LEU A 200 -4.12 -10.89 35.34
C LEU A 200 -4.74 -9.97 34.28
N THR A 201 -3.91 -9.51 33.33
CA THR A 201 -4.39 -8.66 32.24
C THR A 201 -5.34 -9.38 31.28
N CYS A 202 -5.16 -10.68 31.08
CA CYS A 202 -6.00 -11.55 30.25
C CYS A 202 -5.53 -13.01 30.38
N ILE A 203 -6.44 -13.91 30.72
CA ILE A 203 -6.31 -15.35 30.45
C ILE A 203 -6.68 -15.55 28.98
N SER A 204 -5.71 -15.94 28.15
CA SER A 204 -5.92 -15.96 26.70
C SER A 204 -6.85 -17.08 26.25
N GLY A 205 -7.67 -16.79 25.22
CA GLY A 205 -8.67 -17.71 24.67
C GLY A 205 -8.16 -19.01 24.06
N ARG A 206 -6.86 -19.11 23.70
CA ARG A 206 -6.24 -20.39 23.29
C ARG A 206 -6.55 -21.50 24.28
N THR A 207 -6.45 -21.22 25.57
CA THR A 207 -6.94 -22.08 26.65
C THR A 207 -7.11 -21.25 27.91
N ALA A 208 -8.34 -21.17 28.40
CA ALA A 208 -8.68 -20.47 29.64
C ALA A 208 -9.65 -21.32 30.46
N LEU A 209 -9.23 -21.77 31.65
CA LEU A 209 -10.09 -22.53 32.54
C LEU A 209 -10.80 -21.57 33.48
N TYR A 210 -12.08 -21.82 33.72
CA TYR A 210 -12.89 -21.08 34.67
C TYR A 210 -13.74 -22.01 35.52
N ARG A 211 -14.00 -21.60 36.76
CA ARG A 211 -15.04 -22.25 37.57
C ARG A 211 -16.40 -21.95 36.92
N ALA A 212 -17.25 -22.95 36.75
CA ALA A 212 -18.58 -22.79 36.15
C ALA A 212 -19.41 -21.73 36.90
N ALA A 213 -19.34 -21.76 38.23
CA ALA A 213 -19.96 -20.76 39.12
C ALA A 213 -19.44 -19.33 38.91
N ALA A 214 -18.24 -19.16 38.34
CA ALA A 214 -17.66 -17.85 38.08
C ALA A 214 -18.06 -17.26 36.72
N ILE A 215 -18.52 -18.07 35.74
CA ILE A 215 -18.76 -17.58 34.37
C ILE A 215 -20.17 -17.81 33.82
N LYS A 216 -20.95 -18.75 34.35
CA LYS A 216 -22.29 -19.06 33.81
C LYS A 216 -23.23 -17.86 33.85
N SER A 217 -23.25 -17.11 34.96
CA SER A 217 -24.05 -15.89 35.13
C SER A 217 -23.55 -14.69 34.31
N LEU A 218 -22.34 -14.76 33.75
CA LEU A 218 -21.69 -13.65 33.04
C LEU A 218 -21.88 -13.70 31.53
N THR A 219 -22.50 -14.76 30.99
CA THR A 219 -22.70 -14.95 29.55
C THR A 219 -23.46 -13.78 28.90
N ASP A 220 -24.51 -13.26 29.56
CA ASP A 220 -25.25 -12.10 29.02
C ASP A 220 -24.41 -10.82 29.03
N SER A 221 -23.53 -10.65 30.02
CA SER A 221 -22.58 -9.52 30.08
C SER A 221 -21.45 -9.66 29.05
N LEU A 222 -21.04 -10.90 28.74
CA LEU A 222 -20.07 -11.21 27.70
C LEU A 222 -20.62 -10.87 26.32
N ASP A 223 -21.85 -11.32 26.03
CA ASP A 223 -22.53 -11.15 24.74
C ASP A 223 -22.85 -9.69 24.45
N ASN A 224 -23.26 -8.92 25.47
CA ASN A 224 -23.81 -7.57 25.30
C ASN A 224 -22.86 -6.43 25.73
N GLU A 225 -21.57 -6.71 25.97
CA GLU A 225 -20.59 -5.67 26.30
C GLU A 225 -20.58 -4.57 25.24
N THR A 226 -20.65 -3.31 25.67
CA THR A 226 -20.47 -2.14 24.80
C THR A 226 -19.30 -1.29 25.26
N PHE A 227 -18.65 -0.63 24.31
CA PHE A 227 -17.62 0.37 24.59
C PHE A 227 -17.91 1.64 23.79
N LEU A 228 -18.08 2.76 24.48
CA LEU A 228 -18.44 4.06 23.89
C LEU A 228 -19.66 3.99 22.96
N GLY A 229 -20.67 3.20 23.34
CA GLY A 229 -21.93 3.05 22.60
C GLY A 229 -21.89 2.04 21.45
N THR A 230 -20.80 1.29 21.27
CA THR A 230 -20.69 0.25 20.22
C THR A 230 -20.54 -1.13 20.83
N LYS A 231 -21.31 -2.12 20.36
CA LYS A 231 -21.22 -3.53 20.80
C LYS A 231 -19.81 -4.09 20.51
N CYS A 232 -19.21 -4.70 21.52
CA CYS A 232 -17.90 -5.35 21.43
C CYS A 232 -18.06 -6.75 20.85
N ILE A 233 -17.68 -6.92 19.58
CA ILE A 233 -17.79 -8.21 18.87
C ILE A 233 -16.55 -9.11 19.03
N SER A 234 -15.55 -8.72 19.83
CA SER A 234 -14.26 -9.42 19.92
C SER A 234 -13.54 -9.21 21.24
N GLY A 235 -12.57 -10.07 21.56
CA GLY A 235 -11.83 -10.00 22.84
C GLY A 235 -12.62 -10.63 23.99
N ASP A 236 -13.30 -11.73 23.66
CA ASP A 236 -13.99 -12.65 24.56
C ASP A 236 -13.15 -13.00 25.79
N ASP A 237 -11.93 -13.47 25.58
CA ASP A 237 -10.97 -13.86 26.61
C ASP A 237 -10.68 -12.76 27.65
N LYS A 238 -10.35 -11.56 27.18
CA LYS A 238 -10.07 -10.41 28.05
C LYS A 238 -11.34 -9.84 28.69
N CYS A 239 -12.48 -9.89 28.01
CA CYS A 239 -13.76 -9.49 28.58
C CYS A 239 -14.12 -10.40 29.76
N LEU A 240 -14.09 -11.72 29.55
CA LEU A 240 -14.43 -12.69 30.58
C LEU A 240 -13.44 -12.66 31.74
N THR A 241 -12.14 -12.56 31.46
CA THR A 241 -11.10 -12.37 32.50
C THR A 241 -11.41 -11.14 33.37
N ARG A 242 -11.85 -10.03 32.76
CA ARG A 242 -12.21 -8.80 33.49
C ARG A 242 -13.49 -8.99 34.31
N LEU A 243 -14.53 -9.60 33.74
CA LEU A 243 -15.81 -9.81 34.43
C LEU A 243 -15.65 -10.73 35.65
N VAL A 244 -14.92 -11.84 35.50
CA VAL A 244 -14.59 -12.76 36.60
C VAL A 244 -13.83 -12.05 37.72
N GLN A 245 -12.79 -11.28 37.36
CA GLN A 245 -12.05 -10.49 38.35
C GLN A 245 -12.91 -9.41 38.99
N GLN A 246 -13.81 -8.77 38.24
CA GLN A 246 -14.70 -7.72 38.74
C GLN A 246 -15.68 -8.28 39.80
N ASP A 247 -16.19 -9.49 39.58
CA ASP A 247 -17.06 -10.24 40.51
C ASP A 247 -16.35 -10.73 41.77
N GLY A 248 -15.03 -10.55 41.86
CA GLY A 248 -14.25 -10.81 43.07
C GLY A 248 -13.45 -12.10 43.06
N TRP A 249 -13.55 -12.89 41.99
CA TRP A 249 -12.74 -14.09 41.82
C TRP A 249 -11.27 -13.76 41.55
N LYS A 250 -10.39 -14.59 42.10
CA LYS A 250 -8.97 -14.57 41.79
C LYS A 250 -8.69 -15.27 40.47
N VAL A 251 -7.65 -14.82 39.78
CA VAL A 251 -7.14 -15.44 38.57
C VAL A 251 -5.68 -15.88 38.78
N ARG A 252 -5.31 -17.05 38.25
CA ARG A 252 -3.97 -17.63 38.38
C ARG A 252 -3.34 -17.96 37.03
N TYR A 253 -2.02 -18.00 37.03
CA TYR A 253 -1.19 -18.38 35.89
C TYR A 253 -0.34 -19.59 36.27
N GLN A 254 -0.21 -20.57 35.38
CA GLN A 254 0.64 -21.76 35.53
C GLN A 254 1.67 -21.81 34.40
N ASN A 255 2.95 -21.55 34.70
CA ASN A 255 4.01 -21.54 33.68
C ASN A 255 4.47 -22.94 33.23
N ASN A 256 4.19 -23.96 34.03
CA ASN A 256 4.47 -25.37 33.79
C ASN A 256 3.36 -26.09 33.00
N ALA A 257 2.26 -25.41 32.69
CA ALA A 257 1.24 -25.87 31.76
C ALA A 257 1.48 -25.24 30.38
N LEU A 258 1.74 -26.02 29.33
CA LEU A 258 2.03 -25.50 27.99
C LEU A 258 0.98 -25.88 26.95
N VAL A 259 0.48 -24.88 26.23
CA VAL A 259 -0.34 -25.09 25.03
C VAL A 259 0.34 -24.49 23.80
N LEU A 260 0.15 -25.12 22.64
CA LEU A 260 0.78 -24.71 21.39
C LEU A 260 -0.25 -24.13 20.41
N THR A 261 0.10 -23.03 19.75
CA THR A 261 -0.73 -22.38 18.73
C THR A 261 0.04 -22.25 17.41
N PRO A 262 -0.60 -22.37 16.23
CA PRO A 262 0.09 -22.28 14.94
C PRO A 262 0.75 -20.92 14.68
N GLY A 263 0.16 -19.83 15.19
CA GLY A 263 0.55 -18.47 14.84
C GLY A 263 0.41 -18.13 13.34
N SER A 264 0.52 -16.86 13.01
CA SER A 264 0.46 -16.39 11.62
C SER A 264 1.81 -16.56 10.92
N ALA A 265 1.82 -17.21 9.74
CA ALA A 265 3.01 -17.34 8.89
C ALA A 265 3.34 -16.04 8.13
N ASP A 266 2.34 -15.21 7.87
CA ASP A 266 2.45 -13.95 7.14
C ASP A 266 2.58 -12.75 8.11
N LEU A 267 3.49 -11.83 7.79
CA LEU A 267 3.80 -10.67 8.62
C LEU A 267 2.65 -9.67 8.65
N LEU A 268 2.00 -9.42 7.52
CA LEU A 268 0.88 -8.47 7.45
C LEU A 268 -0.31 -8.96 8.30
N THR A 269 -0.58 -10.26 8.25
CA THR A 269 -1.61 -10.92 9.06
C THR A 269 -1.28 -10.83 10.54
N LEU A 270 -0.02 -11.05 10.94
CA LEU A 270 0.43 -10.84 12.32
C LEU A 270 0.21 -9.38 12.78
N LEU A 271 0.57 -8.39 11.96
CA LEU A 271 0.37 -6.97 12.31
C LEU A 271 -1.13 -6.61 12.45
N LYS A 272 -1.99 -7.13 11.58
CA LYS A 272 -3.46 -6.98 11.70
C LYS A 272 -3.98 -7.60 13.00
N GLN A 273 -3.47 -8.78 13.39
CA GLN A 273 -3.80 -9.40 14.67
C GLN A 273 -3.36 -8.54 15.86
N GLN A 274 -2.15 -7.96 15.82
CA GLN A 274 -1.63 -7.08 16.87
C GLN A 274 -2.49 -5.81 17.06
N ILE A 275 -2.94 -5.18 15.98
CA ILE A 275 -3.86 -4.03 16.04
C ILE A 275 -5.16 -4.44 16.73
N ARG A 276 -5.75 -5.56 16.32
CA ARG A 276 -7.00 -6.08 16.90
C ARG A 276 -6.86 -6.37 18.39
N TRP A 277 -5.83 -7.12 18.79
CA TRP A 277 -5.57 -7.44 20.21
C TRP A 277 -5.32 -6.17 21.03
N THR A 278 -4.64 -5.18 20.45
CA THR A 278 -4.40 -3.90 21.12
C THR A 278 -5.69 -3.09 21.31
N ARG A 279 -6.58 -3.04 20.32
CA ARG A 279 -7.90 -2.39 20.48
C ARG A 279 -8.70 -3.02 21.61
N ASN A 280 -8.78 -4.35 21.64
CA ASN A 280 -9.47 -5.08 22.70
C ASN A 280 -8.83 -4.87 24.07
N THR A 281 -7.49 -4.81 24.09
CA THR A 281 -6.73 -4.45 25.29
C THR A 281 -7.19 -3.11 25.83
N TYR A 282 -7.13 -2.05 25.03
CA TYR A 282 -7.44 -0.72 25.51
C TYR A 282 -8.89 -0.58 25.95
N ARG A 283 -9.85 -1.21 25.25
CA ARG A 283 -11.26 -1.18 25.67
C ARG A 283 -11.43 -1.76 27.07
N SER A 284 -10.96 -2.99 27.26
CA SER A 284 -11.14 -3.69 28.54
C SER A 284 -10.30 -3.06 29.66
N ASP A 285 -9.07 -2.60 29.38
CA ASP A 285 -8.25 -1.91 30.38
C ASP A 285 -8.89 -0.58 30.82
N LEU A 286 -9.44 0.22 29.89
CA LEU A 286 -10.11 1.48 30.24
C LEU A 286 -11.41 1.25 31.01
N ILE A 287 -12.20 0.22 30.68
CA ILE A 287 -13.36 -0.19 31.48
C ILE A 287 -12.91 -0.57 32.91
N SER A 288 -11.81 -1.31 33.03
CA SER A 288 -11.28 -1.74 34.33
C SER A 288 -10.78 -0.55 35.14
N LEU A 289 -9.96 0.31 34.54
CA LEU A 289 -9.36 1.50 35.18
C LEU A 289 -10.39 2.54 35.60
N SER A 290 -11.54 2.60 34.92
CA SER A 290 -12.67 3.45 35.32
C SER A 290 -13.53 2.85 36.43
N SER A 291 -13.30 1.57 36.79
CA SER A 291 -14.05 0.87 37.82
C SER A 291 -13.36 0.93 39.18
N LYS A 292 -14.12 1.08 40.26
CA LYS A 292 -13.57 1.19 41.63
C LYS A 292 -12.87 -0.09 42.11
N TRP A 293 -13.28 -1.26 41.62
CA TRP A 293 -12.79 -2.56 42.12
C TRP A 293 -11.27 -2.72 41.93
N ILE A 294 -10.73 -2.30 40.78
CA ILE A 294 -9.32 -2.50 40.46
C ILE A 294 -8.41 -1.67 41.37
N TRP A 295 -8.82 -0.45 41.72
CA TRP A 295 -8.07 0.42 42.61
C TRP A 295 -8.16 0.02 44.09
N LYS A 296 -9.24 -0.67 44.46
CA LYS A 296 -9.45 -1.16 45.82
C LYS A 296 -8.70 -2.46 46.07
N ARG A 297 -8.79 -3.42 45.14
CA ARG A 297 -8.27 -4.79 45.31
C ARG A 297 -6.98 -5.05 44.52
N GLU A 298 -6.89 -4.61 43.27
CA GLU A 298 -5.82 -5.00 42.33
C GLU A 298 -4.94 -3.83 41.87
N LYS A 299 -4.36 -3.08 42.81
CA LYS A 299 -3.59 -1.85 42.52
C LYS A 299 -2.41 -2.09 41.57
N PHE A 300 -1.70 -3.20 41.73
CA PHE A 300 -0.57 -3.56 40.86
C PHE A 300 -1.01 -3.86 39.42
N LEU A 301 -2.18 -4.48 39.25
CA LEU A 301 -2.78 -4.67 37.93
C LEU A 301 -3.16 -3.31 37.31
N ALA A 302 -3.75 -2.39 38.07
CA ALA A 302 -4.07 -1.05 37.61
C ALA A 302 -2.81 -0.28 37.16
N PHE A 303 -1.74 -0.29 37.98
CA PHE A 303 -0.47 0.34 37.61
C PHE A 303 0.16 -0.31 36.38
N HIS A 304 0.05 -1.63 36.23
CA HIS A 304 0.53 -2.31 35.02
C HIS A 304 -0.25 -1.87 33.77
N MET A 305 -1.58 -1.77 33.85
CA MET A 305 -2.42 -1.29 32.74
C MET A 305 -2.09 0.15 32.35
N LEU A 306 -1.85 1.04 33.33
CA LEU A 306 -1.38 2.41 33.08
C LEU A 306 0.01 2.46 32.44
N ASP A 307 0.97 1.67 32.94
CA ASP A 307 2.31 1.58 32.35
C ASP A 307 2.24 1.09 30.90
N ARG A 308 1.41 0.08 30.64
CA ARG A 308 1.18 -0.46 29.30
C ARG A 308 0.54 0.56 28.37
N PHE A 309 -0.35 1.42 28.89
CA PHE A 309 -0.96 2.51 28.14
C PHE A 309 0.07 3.59 27.75
N THR A 310 0.98 3.95 28.65
CA THR A 310 1.99 5.00 28.42
C THR A 310 3.20 4.53 27.61
N GLN A 311 3.54 3.23 27.67
CA GLN A 311 4.69 2.63 26.99
C GLN A 311 4.85 3.02 25.51
N PRO A 312 3.84 2.91 24.61
CA PRO A 312 4.04 3.19 23.20
C PRO A 312 4.46 4.64 22.92
N PHE A 313 3.93 5.62 23.66
CA PHE A 313 4.31 7.03 23.53
C PHE A 313 5.77 7.25 23.88
N THR A 314 6.21 6.69 25.01
CA THR A 314 7.61 6.80 25.45
C THR A 314 8.57 6.06 24.50
N LEU A 315 8.11 5.00 23.83
CA LEU A 315 8.95 4.19 22.94
C LEU A 315 9.21 4.89 21.60
N VAL A 316 8.23 5.60 21.04
CA VAL A 316 8.36 6.33 19.77
C VAL A 316 9.29 7.55 19.88
N LEU A 317 9.48 8.09 21.07
CA LEU A 317 10.45 9.17 21.29
C LEU A 317 11.87 8.76 20.90
N GLY A 318 12.28 7.50 21.10
CA GLY A 318 13.61 7.03 20.70
C GLY A 318 13.94 7.35 19.24
N PRO A 319 13.18 6.83 18.26
CA PRO A 319 13.35 7.15 16.84
C PRO A 319 13.24 8.64 16.53
N ILE A 320 12.34 9.39 17.18
CA ILE A 320 12.22 10.85 17.00
C ILE A 320 13.54 11.54 17.36
N TYR A 321 14.11 11.23 18.52
CA TYR A 321 15.39 11.79 18.96
C TYR A 321 16.58 11.29 18.14
N PHE A 322 16.52 10.09 17.58
CA PHE A 322 17.54 9.57 16.66
C PHE A 322 17.52 10.30 15.32
N ILE A 323 16.33 10.47 14.71
CA ILE A 323 16.15 11.26 13.49
C ILE A 323 16.57 12.71 13.73
N PHE A 324 16.17 13.28 14.88
CA PHE A 324 16.66 14.58 15.32
C PHE A 324 18.20 14.59 15.38
N SER A 325 18.84 13.59 15.97
CA SER A 325 20.31 13.55 16.01
C SER A 325 20.97 13.51 14.62
N ILE A 326 20.37 12.81 13.65
CA ILE A 326 20.86 12.77 12.27
C ILE A 326 20.67 14.12 11.57
N ILE A 327 19.46 14.70 11.63
CA ILE A 327 19.12 15.98 10.98
C ILE A 327 20.03 17.12 11.48
N TRP A 328 20.38 17.09 12.76
CA TRP A 328 21.20 18.11 13.42
C TRP A 328 22.71 17.80 13.38
N GLY A 329 23.14 16.74 12.68
CA GLY A 329 24.56 16.37 12.56
C GLY A 329 25.21 15.89 13.87
N HIS A 330 24.41 15.55 14.88
CA HIS A 330 24.89 15.00 16.15
C HIS A 330 25.23 13.51 16.02
N TRP A 331 26.14 13.18 15.10
CA TRP A 331 26.48 11.80 14.72
C TRP A 331 26.91 10.92 15.89
N LEU A 332 27.65 11.49 16.86
CA LEU A 332 28.01 10.77 18.09
C LEU A 332 26.78 10.38 18.91
N VAL A 333 25.82 11.28 19.07
CA VAL A 333 24.57 11.01 19.79
C VAL A 333 23.72 9.98 19.03
N ALA A 334 23.63 10.10 17.70
CA ALA A 334 22.97 9.11 16.86
C ALA A 334 23.61 7.71 17.04
N GLY A 335 24.95 7.63 17.02
CA GLY A 335 25.70 6.40 17.27
C GLY A 335 25.43 5.82 18.66
N ILE A 336 25.46 6.65 19.71
CA ILE A 336 25.13 6.23 21.08
C ILE A 336 23.70 5.70 21.17
N LEU A 337 22.72 6.38 20.55
CA LEU A 337 21.33 5.94 20.54
C LEU A 337 21.18 4.60 19.82
N LEU A 338 21.85 4.43 18.68
CA LEU A 338 21.82 3.18 17.92
C LEU A 338 22.41 2.02 18.72
N LEU A 339 23.58 2.22 19.35
CA LEU A 339 24.21 1.23 20.22
C LEU A 339 23.34 0.91 21.44
N TRP A 340 22.76 1.95 22.05
CA TRP A 340 21.84 1.79 23.17
C TRP A 340 20.61 0.97 22.79
N TRP A 341 20.05 1.14 21.59
CA TRP A 341 18.92 0.32 21.13
C TRP A 341 19.31 -1.16 21.04
N HIS A 342 20.47 -1.47 20.48
CA HIS A 342 20.95 -2.85 20.39
C HIS A 342 21.18 -3.46 21.77
N PHE A 343 21.90 -2.74 22.63
CA PHE A 343 22.16 -3.18 24.00
C PHE A 343 20.87 -3.40 24.79
N SER A 344 19.99 -2.39 24.80
CA SER A 344 18.75 -2.43 25.57
C SER A 344 17.76 -3.49 25.10
N ARG A 345 17.62 -3.71 23.78
CA ARG A 345 16.71 -4.71 23.24
C ARG A 345 17.31 -6.11 23.35
N GLY A 346 18.63 -6.24 23.26
CA GLY A 346 19.35 -7.47 23.57
C GLY A 346 19.09 -7.95 25.00
N ILE A 347 19.19 -7.06 25.99
CA ILE A 347 18.86 -7.38 27.40
C ILE A 347 17.41 -7.82 27.54
N LYS A 348 16.47 -7.08 26.93
CA LYS A 348 15.04 -7.42 27.03
C LYS A 348 14.67 -8.73 26.33
N LEU A 349 15.41 -9.10 25.28
CA LEU A 349 15.25 -10.35 24.54
C LEU A 349 15.84 -11.56 25.30
N TYR A 350 16.61 -11.36 26.37
CA TYR A 350 17.29 -12.42 27.11
C TYR A 350 16.40 -13.62 27.52
N PRO A 351 15.15 -13.45 28.01
CA PRO A 351 14.29 -14.58 28.35
C PRO A 351 14.06 -15.55 27.19
N HIS A 352 13.91 -15.01 25.97
CA HIS A 352 13.80 -15.80 24.75
C HIS A 352 15.15 -16.42 24.35
N LEU A 353 16.24 -15.65 24.42
CA LEU A 353 17.60 -16.11 24.07
C LEU A 353 18.09 -17.25 24.96
N ARG A 354 17.62 -17.34 26.21
CA ARG A 354 17.96 -18.44 27.12
C ARG A 354 17.59 -19.80 26.53
N ASN A 355 16.45 -19.88 25.84
CA ASN A 355 15.97 -21.12 25.22
C ASN A 355 16.36 -21.19 23.74
N ASN A 356 16.56 -20.04 23.08
CA ASN A 356 16.87 -19.95 21.65
C ASN A 356 18.06 -18.99 21.38
N PRO A 357 19.32 -19.38 21.67
CA PRO A 357 20.47 -18.48 21.56
C PRO A 357 20.72 -17.95 20.13
N SER A 358 20.43 -18.77 19.11
CA SER A 358 20.58 -18.40 17.69
C SER A 358 19.66 -17.25 17.26
N SER A 359 18.59 -16.97 18.02
CA SER A 359 17.70 -15.84 17.78
C SER A 359 18.37 -14.49 17.97
N ILE A 360 19.61 -14.38 18.48
CA ILE A 360 20.32 -13.10 18.54
C ILE A 360 20.46 -12.42 17.18
N LEU A 361 20.51 -13.20 16.10
CA LEU A 361 20.57 -12.70 14.72
C LEU A 361 19.31 -11.94 14.30
N ILE A 362 18.16 -12.17 14.96
CA ILE A 362 16.91 -11.45 14.68
C ILE A 362 16.86 -10.06 15.34
N LEU A 363 17.82 -9.74 16.22
CA LEU A 363 17.80 -8.53 17.06
C LEU A 363 17.60 -7.23 16.26
N PRO A 364 18.26 -6.98 15.12
CA PRO A 364 18.02 -5.76 14.33
C PRO A 364 16.56 -5.66 13.84
N ILE A 365 16.00 -6.77 13.35
CA ILE A 365 14.60 -6.84 12.88
C ILE A 365 13.63 -6.69 14.05
N TYR A 366 13.95 -7.29 15.20
CA TYR A 366 13.18 -7.14 16.43
C TYR A 366 13.13 -5.68 16.89
N ILE A 367 14.25 -4.94 16.86
CA ILE A 367 14.29 -3.50 17.20
C ILE A 367 13.31 -2.71 16.32
N ILE A 368 13.40 -2.87 15.00
CA ILE A 368 12.50 -2.19 14.05
C ILE A 368 11.03 -2.55 14.36
N THR A 369 10.77 -3.85 14.56
CA THR A 369 9.42 -4.34 14.87
C THR A 369 8.88 -3.75 16.17
N THR A 370 9.72 -3.55 17.20
CA THR A 370 9.27 -2.95 18.47
C THR A 370 8.82 -1.50 18.31
N TYR A 371 9.50 -0.72 17.47
CA TYR A 371 9.09 0.65 17.17
C TYR A 371 7.83 0.69 16.30
N LEU A 372 7.77 -0.16 15.28
CA LEU A 372 6.57 -0.32 14.46
C LEU A 372 5.34 -0.67 15.31
N LEU A 373 5.47 -1.62 16.24
CA LEU A 373 4.39 -2.01 17.13
C LEU A 373 3.98 -0.90 18.09
N ALA A 374 4.90 -0.02 18.52
CA ALA A 374 4.50 1.16 19.29
C ALA A 374 3.65 2.14 18.48
N VAL A 375 4.00 2.39 17.22
CA VAL A 375 3.18 3.21 16.32
C VAL A 375 1.82 2.54 16.09
N LEU A 376 1.78 1.23 15.85
CA LEU A 376 0.54 0.48 15.69
C LEU A 376 -0.33 0.48 16.95
N LYS A 377 0.27 0.50 18.14
CA LYS A 377 -0.46 0.65 19.40
C LYS A 377 -1.12 2.03 19.50
N ILE A 378 -0.41 3.11 19.16
CA ILE A 378 -0.99 4.47 19.12
C ILE A 378 -2.12 4.52 18.09
N TYR A 379 -1.92 3.94 16.90
CA TYR A 379 -2.97 3.83 15.88
C TYR A 379 -4.20 3.05 16.39
N ALA A 380 -3.98 1.90 17.06
CA ALA A 380 -5.05 1.09 17.64
C ALA A 380 -5.86 1.86 18.70
N MET A 381 -5.20 2.73 19.49
CA MET A 381 -5.87 3.61 20.46
C MET A 381 -6.76 4.64 19.76
N VAL A 382 -6.26 5.29 18.71
CA VAL A 382 -7.04 6.28 17.96
C VAL A 382 -8.23 5.63 17.23
N THR A 383 -8.05 4.39 16.78
CA THR A 383 -9.06 3.59 16.09
C THR A 383 -9.81 2.65 17.04
N ILE A 384 -9.82 2.93 18.35
CA ILE A 384 -10.38 2.04 19.39
C ILE A 384 -11.87 1.75 19.21
N ARG A 385 -12.63 2.58 18.48
CA ARG A 385 -14.04 2.30 18.16
C ARG A 385 -14.22 1.33 16.99
N GLN A 386 -13.18 1.12 16.18
CA GLN A 386 -13.27 0.21 15.02
C GLN A 386 -13.42 -1.23 15.49
N GLN A 387 -14.64 -1.73 15.37
CA GLN A 387 -14.96 -3.14 15.54
C GLN A 387 -14.80 -3.82 14.18
N GLY A 388 -14.16 -4.98 14.19
CA GLY A 388 -14.05 -5.83 13.02
C GLY A 388 -13.65 -7.18 13.54
N TRP A 389 -14.49 -8.19 13.32
CA TRP A 389 -14.15 -9.56 13.64
C TRP A 389 -13.64 -10.31 12.40
N ILE A 390 -12.65 -11.15 12.68
CA ILE A 390 -11.90 -12.16 11.91
C ILE A 390 -11.49 -11.89 10.46
N THR A 391 -10.24 -12.27 10.16
CA THR A 391 -9.77 -12.58 8.80
C THR A 391 -10.57 -13.68 8.09
N ARG A 392 -11.38 -14.48 8.79
CA ARG A 392 -12.07 -15.67 8.25
C ARG A 392 -13.60 -15.55 8.17
N TRP A 393 -14.27 -14.83 9.08
CA TRP A 393 -15.73 -14.69 9.12
C TRP A 393 -16.27 -13.77 8.03
N ASP A 394 -17.46 -14.11 7.53
CA ASP A 394 -18.18 -13.25 6.62
C ASP A 394 -18.61 -11.94 7.32
N LYS A 395 -18.06 -10.83 6.81
CA LYS A 395 -18.34 -9.47 7.31
C LYS A 395 -19.76 -9.01 7.02
N SER A 396 -20.46 -9.64 6.06
CA SER A 396 -21.84 -9.33 5.71
C SER A 396 -22.82 -9.66 6.85
N ARG A 397 -22.49 -10.64 7.69
CA ARG A 397 -23.33 -11.17 8.78
C ARG A 397 -23.21 -10.39 10.10
N LEU A 398 -22.35 -9.36 10.15
CA LEU A 398 -22.15 -8.53 11.33
C LEU A 398 -22.81 -7.15 11.10
N GLN A 399 -23.74 -6.76 11.98
CA GLN A 399 -24.33 -5.42 11.93
C GLN A 399 -23.24 -4.35 12.04
N SER A 400 -23.02 -3.58 10.96
CA SER A 400 -22.07 -2.47 10.97
C SER A 400 -22.65 -1.29 11.72
N VAL A 401 -22.48 -1.26 13.05
CA VAL A 401 -22.90 -0.10 13.85
C VAL A 401 -21.77 0.92 13.89
N GLY A 402 -21.85 1.91 12.98
CA GLY A 402 -20.99 3.08 13.01
C GLY A 402 -21.19 3.97 11.79
N GLY A 403 -21.87 5.11 11.98
CA GLY A 403 -22.13 6.09 10.91
C GLY A 403 -20.86 6.53 10.19
N ARG A 404 -20.96 6.70 8.86
CA ARG A 404 -19.86 7.11 7.94
C ARG A 404 -19.00 8.25 8.52
N PHE A 405 -19.63 9.21 9.19
CA PHE A 405 -18.99 10.36 9.83
C PHE A 405 -17.89 10.01 10.85
N TRP A 406 -18.15 9.07 11.77
CA TRP A 406 -17.18 8.68 12.80
C TRP A 406 -16.07 7.78 12.25
N ARG A 407 -16.33 7.03 11.18
CA ARG A 407 -15.31 6.25 10.45
C ARG A 407 -14.29 7.17 9.78
N THR A 408 -14.75 8.24 9.15
CA THR A 408 -13.90 9.26 8.51
C THR A 408 -13.07 10.04 9.54
N ILE A 409 -13.67 10.45 10.65
CA ILE A 409 -12.96 11.18 11.72
C ILE A 409 -11.90 10.28 12.38
N THR A 410 -12.24 9.04 12.74
CA THR A 410 -11.27 8.11 13.38
C THR A 410 -10.17 7.64 12.42
N SER A 411 -10.41 7.63 11.11
CA SER A 411 -9.35 7.41 10.12
C SER A 411 -8.48 8.65 9.90
N LEU A 412 -8.99 9.86 10.15
CA LEU A 412 -8.26 11.12 10.02
C LEU A 412 -7.38 11.42 11.25
N ILE A 413 -7.79 11.04 12.46
CA ILE A 413 -7.04 11.35 13.69
C ILE A 413 -5.57 10.86 13.66
N PRO A 414 -5.19 9.69 13.11
CA PRO A 414 -3.78 9.32 12.96
C PRO A 414 -3.03 10.28 12.04
N TYR A 415 -3.65 10.75 10.95
CA TYR A 415 -3.07 11.76 10.06
C TYR A 415 -3.06 13.14 10.66
N ILE A 416 -4.04 13.48 11.51
CA ILE A 416 -4.09 14.74 12.26
C ILE A 416 -3.04 14.72 13.36
N ILE A 417 -2.85 13.63 14.09
CA ILE A 417 -1.80 13.50 15.12
C ILE A 417 -0.43 13.45 14.45
N THR A 418 -0.25 12.70 13.37
CA THR A 418 1.00 12.70 12.59
C THR A 418 1.26 14.08 12.01
N GLY A 419 0.23 14.71 11.44
CA GLY A 419 0.27 16.08 10.95
C GLY A 419 0.52 17.11 12.04
N SER A 420 0.00 16.90 13.26
CA SER A 420 0.19 17.78 14.44
C SER A 420 1.57 17.60 15.05
N ILE A 421 2.11 16.38 15.05
CA ILE A 421 3.49 16.10 15.44
C ILE A 421 4.43 16.70 14.38
N LEU A 422 4.14 16.51 13.09
CA LEU A 422 4.88 17.14 12.00
C LEU A 422 4.75 18.66 12.05
N LEU A 423 3.60 19.22 12.41
CA LEU A 423 3.37 20.65 12.58
C LEU A 423 4.05 21.20 13.82
N LEU A 424 4.06 20.48 14.94
CA LEU A 424 4.78 20.85 16.15
C LEU A 424 6.29 20.76 15.92
N LEU A 425 6.77 19.74 15.19
CA LEU A 425 8.16 19.63 14.74
C LEU A 425 8.49 20.76 13.77
N SER A 426 7.62 21.04 12.80
CA SER A 426 7.79 22.13 11.83
C SER A 426 7.75 23.50 12.51
N PHE A 427 6.85 23.70 13.48
CA PHE A 427 6.71 24.92 14.26
C PHE A 427 7.86 25.10 15.23
N SER A 428 8.39 24.03 15.81
CA SER A 428 9.62 24.06 16.61
C SER A 428 10.83 24.37 15.74
N VAL A 429 10.91 23.80 14.53
CA VAL A 429 11.92 24.11 13.51
C VAL A 429 11.81 25.56 13.02
N VAL A 430 10.60 26.08 12.79
CA VAL A 430 10.35 27.46 12.34
C VAL A 430 10.59 28.48 13.46
N SER A 431 10.12 28.20 14.67
CA SER A 431 10.30 29.08 15.84
C SER A 431 11.76 29.13 16.26
N TYR A 432 12.48 28.00 16.20
CA TYR A 432 13.93 27.98 16.44
C TYR A 432 14.70 28.60 15.28
N LYS A 433 14.30 28.40 14.01
CA LYS A 433 14.92 29.12 12.88
C LYS A 433 14.77 30.62 13.07
N LYS A 434 13.64 31.11 13.59
CA LYS A 434 13.41 32.54 13.90
C LYS A 434 14.24 33.06 15.08
N ILE A 435 14.58 32.20 16.05
CA ILE A 435 15.43 32.57 17.20
C ILE A 435 16.93 32.52 16.81
N VAL A 436 17.36 31.51 16.04
CA VAL A 436 18.74 31.32 15.58
C VAL A 436 19.12 32.18 14.37
N THR A 437 18.16 32.57 13.51
CA THR A 437 18.43 33.58 12.45
C THR A 437 18.62 34.98 13.00
N THR A 438 18.50 35.20 14.31
CA THR A 438 18.88 36.47 14.94
C THR A 438 20.37 36.53 15.29
N ASP A 439 21.13 35.42 15.23
CA ASP A 439 22.51 35.40 15.75
C ASP A 439 23.58 34.76 14.83
N ASN A 440 23.29 34.55 13.54
CA ASN A 440 24.32 34.16 12.56
C ASN A 440 24.13 34.91 11.24
N ASN A 441 24.27 36.23 11.28
CA ASN A 441 24.63 37.01 10.10
C ASN A 441 26.15 37.01 9.96
N LYS A 442 26.69 35.98 9.29
CA LYS A 442 27.96 36.03 8.55
C LYS A 442 28.23 34.68 7.88
N THR A 443 27.73 34.52 6.65
CA THR A 443 28.45 33.81 5.59
C THR A 443 28.06 34.43 4.25
N SER A 444 29.09 34.73 3.48
CA SER A 444 29.12 35.38 2.18
C SER A 444 28.37 34.59 1.12
N ASN A 445 27.27 35.15 0.58
CA ASN A 445 26.74 34.73 -0.71
C ASN A 445 27.73 35.23 -1.78
N ASN A 446 28.66 34.38 -2.24
CA ASN A 446 29.46 34.69 -3.42
C ASN A 446 28.57 34.55 -4.66
N ILE A 447 27.83 35.61 -5.00
CA ILE A 447 27.27 35.75 -6.34
C ILE A 447 28.44 36.14 -7.22
N ILE A 448 28.84 35.23 -8.13
CA ILE A 448 29.88 35.52 -9.10
C ILE A 448 29.17 36.12 -10.32
N PHE A 449 29.26 37.45 -10.46
CA PHE A 449 29.04 38.12 -11.73
C PHE A 449 30.30 37.91 -12.58
N SER A 450 30.35 36.82 -13.36
CA SER A 450 31.47 36.52 -14.26
C SER A 450 31.04 36.59 -15.72
N ASP A 451 31.96 37.00 -16.59
CA ASP A 451 31.83 36.88 -18.03
C ASP A 451 31.75 35.39 -18.41
N THR A 452 30.64 34.96 -19.03
CA THR A 452 30.35 33.56 -19.35
C THR A 452 30.73 33.19 -20.78
N SER A 453 31.52 34.02 -21.47
CA SER A 453 31.93 33.81 -22.87
C SER A 453 32.54 32.42 -23.14
N ASP A 454 33.10 31.78 -22.10
CA ASP A 454 33.80 30.49 -22.18
C ASP A 454 32.97 29.27 -21.74
N LEU A 455 31.71 29.45 -21.28
CA LEU A 455 30.85 28.34 -20.88
C LEU A 455 30.10 27.77 -22.11
N ASP A 456 30.49 26.57 -22.56
CA ASP A 456 29.82 25.85 -23.66
C ASP A 456 28.47 25.25 -23.24
N VAL A 457 27.52 26.12 -22.91
CA VAL A 457 26.14 25.76 -22.54
C VAL A 457 25.36 25.16 -23.72
N ASN A 458 25.74 25.51 -24.95
CA ASN A 458 25.12 25.02 -26.18
C ASN A 458 25.37 23.52 -26.38
N HIS A 459 26.54 23.01 -25.98
CA HIS A 459 26.83 21.59 -26.07
C HIS A 459 25.87 20.73 -25.25
N LEU A 460 25.42 21.19 -24.07
CA LEU A 460 24.44 20.44 -23.26
C LEU A 460 23.09 20.33 -23.98
N LYS A 461 22.58 21.44 -24.54
CA LYS A 461 21.35 21.45 -25.34
C LYS A 461 21.48 20.51 -26.53
N GLN A 462 22.59 20.58 -27.27
CA GLN A 462 22.82 19.72 -28.44
C GLN A 462 22.87 18.24 -28.04
N ASN A 463 23.53 17.89 -26.94
CA ASN A 463 23.56 16.52 -26.43
C ASN A 463 22.17 15.97 -26.10
N ILE A 464 21.27 16.79 -25.54
CA ILE A 464 19.89 16.38 -25.28
C ILE A 464 19.15 16.11 -26.61
N LEU A 465 19.28 17.02 -27.58
CA LEU A 465 18.68 16.87 -28.91
C LEU A 465 19.23 15.63 -29.65
N ASP A 466 20.53 15.39 -29.57
CA ASP A 466 21.21 14.25 -30.20
C ASP A 466 20.75 12.92 -29.57
N LYS A 467 20.54 12.87 -28.25
CA LYS A 467 20.01 11.67 -27.59
C LYS A 467 18.58 11.36 -28.04
N VAL A 468 17.70 12.35 -28.08
CA VAL A 468 16.31 12.18 -28.54
C VAL A 468 16.23 11.72 -29.99
N THR A 469 17.14 12.22 -30.84
CA THR A 469 17.20 11.86 -32.27
C THR A 469 17.91 10.54 -32.53
N SER A 470 18.88 10.12 -31.71
CA SER A 470 19.59 8.84 -31.86
C SER A 470 18.86 7.64 -31.26
N SER A 471 17.95 7.84 -30.29
CA SER A 471 17.21 6.77 -29.61
C SER A 471 16.05 6.15 -30.41
N GLN A 472 16.06 6.28 -31.75
CA GLN A 472 14.95 5.94 -32.65
C GLN A 472 14.86 4.43 -32.99
N ILE A 473 15.42 3.56 -32.15
CA ILE A 473 15.40 2.10 -32.34
C ILE A 473 14.86 1.38 -31.11
N LYS A 474 14.25 0.22 -31.34
CA LYS A 474 13.76 -0.68 -30.30
C LYS A 474 14.21 -2.11 -30.57
N TYR A 475 14.81 -2.77 -29.59
CA TYR A 475 15.07 -4.21 -29.68
C TYR A 475 13.77 -5.01 -29.48
N TYR A 476 13.65 -6.09 -30.26
CA TYR A 476 12.55 -7.04 -30.21
C TYR A 476 13.12 -8.46 -30.31
N GLU A 477 12.64 -9.36 -29.46
CA GLU A 477 13.03 -10.78 -29.48
C GLU A 477 11.99 -11.60 -30.25
N ILE A 478 12.44 -12.28 -31.32
CA ILE A 478 11.56 -13.07 -32.18
C ILE A 478 10.97 -14.25 -31.42
N LYS A 479 9.66 -14.41 -31.48
CA LYS A 479 8.95 -15.53 -30.86
C LYS A 479 8.85 -16.74 -31.79
N LYS A 480 8.53 -17.89 -31.19
CA LYS A 480 8.23 -19.12 -31.93
C LYS A 480 7.16 -18.89 -32.98
N GLY A 481 7.50 -19.18 -34.24
CA GLY A 481 6.58 -19.08 -35.38
C GLY A 481 6.52 -17.69 -36.03
N GLU A 482 7.17 -16.67 -35.47
CA GLU A 482 7.20 -15.34 -36.08
C GLU A 482 8.17 -15.27 -37.26
N THR A 483 7.77 -14.53 -38.28
CA THR A 483 8.60 -14.06 -39.39
C THR A 483 8.68 -12.54 -39.38
N LEU A 484 9.70 -11.94 -40.03
CA LEU A 484 9.77 -10.49 -40.19
C LEU A 484 8.49 -9.91 -40.82
N SER A 485 7.90 -10.63 -41.78
CA SER A 485 6.63 -10.27 -42.42
C SER A 485 5.43 -10.27 -41.45
N SER A 486 5.38 -11.23 -40.53
CA SER A 486 4.32 -11.28 -39.51
C SER A 486 4.48 -10.14 -38.49
N ILE A 487 5.71 -9.84 -38.06
CA ILE A 487 6.02 -8.74 -37.14
C ILE A 487 5.69 -7.39 -37.79
N ALA A 488 6.12 -7.20 -39.04
CA ALA A 488 5.80 -6.01 -39.83
C ALA A 488 4.30 -5.76 -39.90
N ARG A 489 3.51 -6.80 -40.20
CA ARG A 489 2.05 -6.71 -40.26
C ARG A 489 1.43 -6.37 -38.90
N LYS A 490 1.87 -7.05 -37.85
CA LYS A 490 1.35 -6.90 -36.49
C LYS A 490 1.47 -5.47 -35.95
N TYR A 491 2.61 -4.82 -36.21
CA TYR A 491 2.85 -3.43 -35.79
C TYR A 491 2.56 -2.40 -36.88
N ASN A 492 2.09 -2.82 -38.05
CA ASN A 492 1.89 -1.99 -39.25
C ASN A 492 3.13 -1.18 -39.68
N ILE A 493 4.24 -1.89 -39.85
CA ILE A 493 5.55 -1.36 -40.25
C ILE A 493 5.87 -1.85 -41.66
N ASN A 494 6.60 -1.06 -42.44
CA ASN A 494 7.13 -1.52 -43.71
C ASN A 494 8.18 -2.62 -43.51
N LEU A 495 7.96 -3.80 -44.10
CA LEU A 495 8.90 -4.93 -44.03
C LEU A 495 10.32 -4.54 -44.48
N SER A 496 10.47 -3.73 -45.53
CA SER A 496 11.78 -3.30 -45.99
C SER A 496 12.51 -2.44 -44.96
N ALA A 497 11.78 -1.66 -44.15
CA ALA A 497 12.38 -0.86 -43.09
C ALA A 497 12.95 -1.74 -41.98
N ILE A 498 12.25 -2.81 -41.59
CA ILE A 498 12.78 -3.80 -40.64
C ILE A 498 14.01 -4.49 -41.22
N ILE A 499 13.97 -4.92 -42.49
CA ILE A 499 15.12 -5.57 -43.14
C ILE A 499 16.34 -4.64 -43.16
N ASN A 500 16.15 -3.39 -43.60
CA ASN A 500 17.22 -2.41 -43.71
C ASN A 500 17.84 -2.08 -42.34
N ALA A 501 17.03 -1.92 -41.29
CA ALA A 501 17.50 -1.64 -39.94
C ALA A 501 18.30 -2.81 -39.31
N ASN A 502 18.16 -4.01 -39.86
CA ASN A 502 18.86 -5.21 -39.43
C ASN A 502 19.92 -5.67 -40.43
N ASN A 503 20.28 -4.82 -41.39
CA ASN A 503 21.33 -5.11 -42.36
C ASN A 503 22.67 -5.29 -41.60
N GLY A 504 23.20 -6.52 -41.60
CA GLY A 504 24.37 -6.92 -40.81
C GLY A 504 24.09 -7.67 -39.50
N LEU A 505 22.85 -7.62 -38.97
CA LEU A 505 22.41 -8.44 -37.82
C LEU A 505 21.75 -9.76 -38.26
N ILE A 506 21.13 -9.76 -39.44
CA ILE A 506 20.43 -10.93 -39.98
C ILE A 506 21.05 -11.31 -41.33
N SER A 507 21.61 -12.51 -41.45
CA SER A 507 22.24 -12.99 -42.69
C SER A 507 21.24 -13.35 -43.79
N ASN A 508 20.03 -13.80 -43.42
CA ASN A 508 18.94 -14.11 -44.35
C ASN A 508 17.58 -13.67 -43.77
N PRO A 509 16.96 -12.59 -44.29
CA PRO A 509 15.68 -12.08 -43.81
C PRO A 509 14.50 -13.08 -43.87
N ASN A 510 14.60 -14.10 -44.72
CA ASN A 510 13.57 -15.14 -44.85
C ASN A 510 13.76 -16.32 -43.87
N SER A 511 14.82 -16.31 -43.06
CA SER A 511 15.17 -17.40 -42.15
C SER A 511 15.65 -16.85 -40.80
N VAL A 512 14.70 -16.40 -40.00
CA VAL A 512 14.91 -15.92 -38.62
C VAL A 512 14.59 -17.02 -37.60
N LYS A 513 15.21 -16.94 -36.42
CA LYS A 513 15.07 -17.95 -35.36
C LYS A 513 14.39 -17.39 -34.11
N GLU A 514 13.66 -18.23 -33.39
CA GLU A 514 13.16 -17.93 -32.05
C GLU A 514 14.32 -17.48 -31.13
N GLY A 515 14.08 -16.46 -30.31
CA GLY A 515 15.08 -15.84 -29.43
C GLY A 515 16.07 -14.90 -30.13
N GLN A 516 16.03 -14.79 -31.46
CA GLN A 516 16.89 -13.86 -32.19
C GLN A 516 16.43 -12.42 -31.95
N LYS A 517 17.33 -11.55 -31.48
CA LYS A 517 17.06 -10.13 -31.31
C LYS A 517 17.17 -9.39 -32.64
N ILE A 518 16.18 -8.56 -32.93
CA ILE A 518 16.13 -7.67 -34.09
C ILE A 518 15.84 -6.23 -33.65
N ILE A 519 16.14 -5.30 -34.53
CA ILE A 519 15.84 -3.88 -34.40
C ILE A 519 14.52 -3.55 -35.09
N ILE A 520 13.64 -2.86 -34.38
CA ILE A 520 12.44 -2.22 -34.90
C ILE A 520 12.67 -0.71 -34.95
N PRO A 521 12.63 -0.06 -36.13
CA PRO A 521 12.72 1.40 -36.25
C PRO A 521 11.50 2.06 -35.61
N ILE A 522 11.71 2.90 -34.60
CA ILE A 522 10.61 3.62 -33.91
C ILE A 522 9.92 4.60 -34.85
N SER A 523 10.64 5.15 -35.82
CA SER A 523 10.09 6.04 -36.85
C SER A 523 8.95 5.42 -37.66
N GLU A 524 8.90 4.10 -37.77
CA GLU A 524 7.87 3.36 -38.50
C GLU A 524 6.60 3.11 -37.68
N LEU A 525 6.67 3.20 -36.34
CA LEU A 525 5.52 2.95 -35.46
C LEU A 525 4.42 4.04 -35.58
N LYS A 526 4.69 5.10 -36.35
CA LYS A 526 3.82 6.28 -36.53
C LYS A 526 2.57 6.01 -37.37
N ASN A 527 2.56 4.94 -38.16
CA ASN A 527 1.43 4.54 -39.01
C ASN A 527 0.36 3.89 -38.13
N SER A 528 -0.90 4.34 -38.21
CA SER A 528 -2.02 3.68 -37.52
C SER A 528 -2.42 2.39 -38.23
N LEU A 529 -3.03 1.46 -37.50
CA LEU A 529 -3.78 0.35 -38.10
C LEU A 529 -4.86 0.90 -39.05
N ASP A 530 -4.98 0.27 -40.22
CA ASP A 530 -5.97 0.62 -41.24
C ASP A 530 -7.00 -0.49 -41.40
N LYS A 531 -8.27 -0.15 -41.20
CA LYS A 531 -9.39 -1.10 -41.24
C LYS A 531 -9.48 -1.83 -42.57
N GLU A 532 -9.38 -1.10 -43.69
CA GLU A 532 -9.55 -1.68 -45.03
C GLU A 532 -8.45 -2.70 -45.33
N THR A 533 -7.21 -2.35 -45.01
CA THR A 533 -6.05 -3.23 -45.13
C THR A 533 -6.21 -4.48 -44.25
N LEU A 534 -6.69 -4.32 -43.02
CA LEU A 534 -6.91 -5.41 -42.08
C LEU A 534 -7.98 -6.39 -42.58
N LEU A 535 -9.16 -5.91 -42.97
CA LEU A 535 -10.31 -6.77 -43.32
C LEU A 535 -10.08 -7.67 -44.57
N SER A 536 -9.03 -7.43 -45.34
CA SER A 536 -8.64 -8.26 -46.49
C SER A 536 -8.18 -9.68 -46.12
N ARG A 537 -7.87 -9.97 -44.85
CA ARG A 537 -7.35 -11.26 -44.36
C ARG A 537 -8.21 -11.76 -43.20
N LYS A 538 -9.12 -12.72 -43.43
CA LYS A 538 -10.08 -13.18 -42.41
C LYS A 538 -9.89 -14.64 -42.02
N ASN A 539 -9.93 -14.90 -40.72
CA ASN A 539 -10.28 -16.19 -40.11
C ASN A 539 -11.43 -15.92 -39.09
N ARG A 540 -12.09 -16.95 -38.56
CA ARG A 540 -13.18 -16.79 -37.57
C ARG A 540 -13.00 -17.78 -36.43
N GLU A 541 -12.12 -17.41 -35.49
CA GLU A 541 -11.85 -18.20 -34.29
C GLU A 541 -12.26 -17.41 -33.04
N ILE A 542 -13.53 -17.56 -32.70
CA ILE A 542 -14.19 -16.88 -31.57
C ILE A 542 -14.72 -17.96 -30.63
N ILE A 543 -14.31 -17.92 -29.37
CA ILE A 543 -14.63 -18.95 -28.37
C ILE A 543 -15.22 -18.26 -27.14
N LEU A 544 -16.46 -18.59 -26.79
CA LEU A 544 -17.07 -18.19 -25.52
C LEU A 544 -16.85 -19.29 -24.48
N ASP A 545 -16.17 -18.95 -23.38
CA ASP A 545 -16.12 -19.76 -22.18
C ASP A 545 -17.13 -19.22 -21.17
N GLU A 546 -18.27 -19.91 -21.04
CA GLU A 546 -19.34 -19.51 -20.12
C GLU A 546 -18.94 -19.68 -18.65
N SER A 547 -17.99 -20.56 -18.33
CA SER A 547 -17.55 -20.79 -16.96
C SER A 547 -16.67 -19.67 -16.41
N GLU A 548 -15.88 -19.05 -17.30
CA GLU A 548 -14.98 -17.93 -16.99
C GLU A 548 -15.58 -16.56 -17.38
N ASN A 549 -16.84 -16.53 -17.83
CA ASN A 549 -17.51 -15.36 -18.40
C ASN A 549 -16.59 -14.56 -19.35
N THR A 550 -15.92 -15.27 -20.27
CA THR A 550 -14.87 -14.69 -21.12
C THR A 550 -15.02 -15.14 -22.58
N LEU A 551 -15.04 -14.16 -23.48
CA LEU A 551 -15.03 -14.33 -24.92
C LEU A 551 -13.61 -14.13 -25.45
N THR A 552 -13.04 -15.18 -26.03
CA THR A 552 -11.68 -15.19 -26.57
C THR A 552 -11.69 -15.06 -28.10
N ILE A 553 -10.91 -14.11 -28.60
CA ILE A 553 -10.57 -13.98 -30.03
C ILE A 553 -9.13 -14.48 -30.19
N GLN A 554 -8.92 -15.45 -31.06
CA GLN A 554 -7.61 -16.07 -31.26
C GLN A 554 -7.34 -16.47 -32.71
N GLY A 555 -6.14 -16.94 -33.01
CA GLY A 555 -5.77 -17.36 -34.37
C GLY A 555 -5.03 -16.27 -35.14
N GLU A 556 -4.04 -16.69 -35.90
CA GLU A 556 -3.18 -15.77 -36.65
C GLU A 556 -3.98 -15.08 -37.76
N ASN A 557 -3.91 -13.75 -37.82
CA ASN A 557 -4.69 -12.94 -38.75
C ASN A 557 -6.21 -13.10 -38.57
N ASN A 558 -6.66 -13.51 -37.38
CA ASN A 558 -8.08 -13.44 -37.04
C ASN A 558 -8.45 -11.98 -36.73
N ILE A 559 -9.15 -11.36 -37.66
CA ILE A 559 -9.55 -9.96 -37.60
C ILE A 559 -11.06 -9.94 -37.47
N VAL A 560 -11.56 -9.44 -36.34
CA VAL A 560 -12.99 -9.50 -36.01
C VAL A 560 -13.55 -8.12 -35.69
N THR A 561 -14.76 -7.88 -36.19
CA THR A 561 -15.62 -6.77 -35.79
C THR A 561 -16.58 -7.21 -34.68
N PHE A 562 -17.24 -6.27 -34.01
CA PHE A 562 -18.14 -6.56 -32.90
C PHE A 562 -19.41 -7.30 -33.34
N ASN A 563 -19.99 -6.97 -34.50
CA ASN A 563 -21.10 -7.70 -35.08
C ASN A 563 -20.68 -9.09 -35.59
N GLU A 564 -19.45 -9.26 -36.10
CA GLU A 564 -18.94 -10.61 -36.37
C GLU A 564 -18.83 -11.44 -35.08
N ILE A 565 -18.44 -10.84 -33.96
CA ILE A 565 -18.48 -11.52 -32.66
C ILE A 565 -19.92 -11.94 -32.34
N TYR A 566 -20.87 -10.99 -32.35
CA TYR A 566 -22.27 -11.25 -32.02
C TYR A 566 -22.93 -12.33 -32.90
N GLU A 567 -22.68 -12.33 -34.21
CA GLU A 567 -23.28 -13.32 -35.12
C GLU A 567 -22.69 -14.73 -34.99
N ASN A 568 -21.47 -14.86 -34.46
CA ASN A 568 -20.84 -16.17 -34.23
C ASN A 568 -21.08 -16.71 -32.82
N LEU A 569 -21.74 -15.94 -31.94
CA LEU A 569 -22.09 -16.40 -30.59
C LEU A 569 -23.30 -17.33 -30.62
N LYS A 570 -23.13 -18.50 -29.98
CA LYS A 570 -24.26 -19.41 -29.71
C LYS A 570 -25.22 -18.83 -28.66
N ASN A 571 -24.67 -18.25 -27.60
CA ASN A 571 -25.40 -17.58 -26.55
C ASN A 571 -25.30 -16.07 -26.76
N LYS A 572 -26.40 -15.45 -27.22
CA LYS A 572 -26.43 -14.00 -27.50
C LYS A 572 -26.71 -13.15 -26.25
N ASN A 573 -27.09 -13.74 -25.11
CA ASN A 573 -27.47 -12.98 -23.91
C ASN A 573 -26.30 -12.24 -23.24
N VAL A 574 -25.06 -12.58 -23.61
CA VAL A 574 -23.83 -11.98 -23.07
C VAL A 574 -23.44 -10.67 -23.77
N ILE A 575 -24.09 -10.36 -24.90
CA ILE A 575 -23.96 -9.09 -25.62
C ILE A 575 -25.35 -8.62 -26.02
N GLU A 576 -25.76 -7.46 -25.52
CA GLU A 576 -27.05 -6.87 -25.87
C GLU A 576 -26.86 -5.85 -27.00
N LYS A 577 -27.56 -6.07 -28.12
CA LYS A 577 -27.60 -5.15 -29.25
C LYS A 577 -28.71 -4.13 -29.02
N LEU A 578 -28.33 -2.87 -28.86
CA LEU A 578 -29.24 -1.75 -28.66
C LEU A 578 -29.49 -1.03 -30.00
N GLU A 579 -30.33 0.01 -29.98
CA GLU A 579 -30.59 0.84 -31.15
C GLU A 579 -29.36 1.64 -31.57
N ASN A 580 -29.36 2.18 -32.80
CA ASN A 580 -28.32 3.10 -33.30
C ASN A 580 -26.89 2.57 -33.24
N LYS A 581 -26.68 1.25 -33.35
CA LYS A 581 -25.38 0.58 -33.23
C LYS A 581 -24.73 0.73 -31.85
N GLU A 582 -25.55 0.95 -30.83
CA GLU A 582 -25.11 0.88 -29.45
C GLU A 582 -25.10 -0.58 -28.99
N TRP A 583 -24.16 -0.93 -28.13
CA TRP A 583 -24.00 -2.29 -27.65
C TRP A 583 -23.69 -2.28 -26.16
N LEU A 584 -24.23 -3.26 -25.44
CA LEU A 584 -23.90 -3.49 -24.03
C LEU A 584 -23.21 -4.85 -23.88
N LEU A 585 -21.93 -4.80 -23.53
CA LEU A 585 -21.08 -5.98 -23.31
C LEU A 585 -21.21 -6.43 -21.84
N LYS A 586 -21.64 -7.68 -21.62
CA LYS A 586 -21.82 -8.29 -20.28
C LYS A 586 -20.83 -9.44 -20.00
N VAL A 587 -19.85 -9.62 -20.89
CA VAL A 587 -18.80 -10.66 -20.84
C VAL A 587 -17.44 -10.04 -21.03
N ASN A 588 -16.40 -10.63 -20.43
CA ASN A 588 -15.03 -10.20 -20.66
C ASN A 588 -14.60 -10.50 -22.09
N LEU A 589 -13.75 -9.64 -22.66
CA LEU A 589 -13.24 -9.80 -24.02
C LEU A 589 -11.73 -9.95 -23.99
N PHE A 590 -11.25 -11.12 -24.42
CA PHE A 590 -9.82 -11.47 -24.41
C PHE A 590 -9.29 -11.67 -25.84
N ILE A 591 -8.31 -10.86 -26.25
CA ILE A 591 -7.68 -10.90 -27.57
C ILE A 591 -6.31 -11.56 -27.43
N LYS A 592 -6.11 -12.73 -28.04
CA LYS A 592 -4.82 -13.44 -28.02
C LYS A 592 -3.86 -12.93 -29.10
N ASP A 593 -2.60 -13.33 -28.95
CA ASP A 593 -1.52 -13.02 -29.91
C ASP A 593 -1.92 -13.43 -31.34
N GLY A 594 -1.63 -12.55 -32.30
CA GLY A 594 -1.97 -12.72 -33.70
C GLY A 594 -3.40 -12.34 -34.11
N ALA A 595 -4.32 -12.11 -33.16
CA ALA A 595 -5.68 -11.65 -33.43
C ALA A 595 -5.80 -10.11 -33.36
N THR A 596 -6.80 -9.55 -34.05
CA THR A 596 -7.13 -8.11 -34.03
C THR A 596 -8.62 -7.90 -33.79
N LEU A 597 -8.95 -7.08 -32.81
CA LEU A 597 -10.31 -6.59 -32.57
C LEU A 597 -10.47 -5.19 -33.19
N ILE A 598 -11.54 -5.01 -33.97
CA ILE A 598 -11.92 -3.71 -34.54
C ILE A 598 -13.24 -3.26 -33.91
N ILE A 599 -13.23 -2.08 -33.30
CA ILE A 599 -14.40 -1.39 -32.76
C ILE A 599 -14.50 -0.05 -33.48
N ASP A 600 -15.43 0.07 -34.42
CA ASP A 600 -15.62 1.31 -35.17
C ASP A 600 -17.06 1.66 -35.47
N ARG A 601 -17.33 2.90 -35.87
CA ARG A 601 -18.68 3.43 -36.11
C ARG A 601 -19.52 2.68 -37.15
N ASP A 602 -18.89 1.97 -38.09
CA ASP A 602 -19.67 1.18 -39.06
C ASP A 602 -20.44 0.06 -38.34
N ASP A 603 -19.96 -0.36 -37.17
CA ASP A 603 -20.47 -1.47 -36.40
C ASP A 603 -20.95 -1.08 -34.98
N VAL A 604 -20.19 -0.23 -34.31
CA VAL A 604 -20.33 0.18 -32.92
C VAL A 604 -20.22 1.70 -32.83
N SER A 605 -21.34 2.39 -32.65
CA SER A 605 -21.35 3.82 -32.37
C SER A 605 -21.00 4.12 -30.91
N TRP A 606 -21.46 3.28 -29.98
CA TRP A 606 -21.19 3.34 -28.56
C TRP A 606 -21.16 1.94 -27.94
N LEU A 607 -20.02 1.56 -27.38
CA LEU A 607 -19.85 0.35 -26.58
C LEU A 607 -19.98 0.67 -25.08
N LYS A 608 -21.01 0.13 -24.46
CA LYS A 608 -21.21 0.15 -23.01
C LYS A 608 -20.62 -1.13 -22.43
N LEU A 609 -19.73 -0.98 -21.44
CA LEU A 609 -19.17 -2.09 -20.69
C LEU A 609 -19.94 -2.20 -19.38
N LYS A 610 -20.57 -3.34 -19.11
CA LYS A 610 -21.25 -3.58 -17.83
C LYS A 610 -20.28 -3.29 -16.68
N SER A 611 -20.68 -2.41 -15.77
CA SER A 611 -19.93 -2.04 -14.57
C SER A 611 -20.90 -1.54 -13.51
N ASP A 612 -21.05 -2.27 -12.41
CA ASP A 612 -21.92 -1.92 -11.29
C ASP A 612 -21.30 -2.37 -9.95
N GLU A 613 -22.05 -2.19 -8.85
CA GLU A 613 -21.61 -2.56 -7.51
C GLU A 613 -21.29 -4.07 -7.34
N ASP A 614 -21.85 -4.92 -8.20
CA ASP A 614 -21.72 -6.37 -8.13
C ASP A 614 -20.48 -6.84 -8.92
N ASP A 615 -20.35 -6.39 -10.17
CA ASP A 615 -19.26 -6.81 -11.07
C ASP A 615 -19.07 -5.87 -12.27
N PHE A 616 -17.93 -6.00 -12.94
CA PHE A 616 -17.60 -5.28 -14.16
C PHE A 616 -16.94 -6.17 -15.21
N VAL A 617 -17.01 -5.77 -16.48
CA VAL A 617 -16.32 -6.48 -17.58
C VAL A 617 -15.07 -5.72 -18.05
N TRP A 618 -14.17 -6.41 -18.75
CA TRP A 618 -12.96 -5.81 -19.30
C TRP A 618 -12.70 -6.22 -20.75
N ILE A 619 -11.87 -5.41 -21.43
CA ILE A 619 -11.28 -5.75 -22.74
C ILE A 619 -9.77 -5.84 -22.56
N ILE A 620 -9.20 -7.04 -22.72
CA ILE A 620 -7.77 -7.28 -22.56
C ILE A 620 -7.20 -7.93 -23.81
N SER A 621 -6.08 -7.41 -24.31
CA SER A 621 -5.28 -8.03 -25.35
C SER A 621 -3.93 -8.51 -24.82
N PHE A 622 -3.56 -9.77 -25.08
CA PHE A 622 -2.24 -10.34 -24.80
C PHE A 622 -1.52 -10.63 -26.12
N GLY A 623 -0.70 -9.68 -26.57
CA GLY A 623 0.00 -9.75 -27.85
C GLY A 623 -0.87 -9.51 -29.08
N GLY A 624 -2.20 -9.44 -28.95
CA GLY A 624 -3.09 -9.08 -30.03
C GLY A 624 -3.17 -7.57 -30.27
N SER A 625 -3.92 -7.18 -31.30
CA SER A 625 -4.14 -5.78 -31.66
C SER A 625 -5.58 -5.33 -31.41
N ILE A 626 -5.76 -4.05 -31.06
CA ILE A 626 -7.08 -3.42 -30.91
C ILE A 626 -7.09 -2.12 -31.73
N LEU A 627 -8.10 -1.96 -32.57
CA LEU A 627 -8.38 -0.70 -33.27
C LEU A 627 -9.72 -0.15 -32.79
N ILE A 628 -9.69 1.04 -32.18
CA ILE A 628 -10.87 1.79 -31.71
C ILE A 628 -10.96 3.05 -32.58
N LYS A 629 -12.04 3.19 -33.35
CA LYS A 629 -12.14 4.27 -34.35
C LYS A 629 -13.54 4.86 -34.46
N ASP A 630 -13.66 6.20 -34.43
CA ASP A 630 -14.93 6.92 -34.64
C ASP A 630 -16.05 6.54 -33.65
N THR A 631 -15.72 6.02 -32.46
CA THR A 631 -16.69 5.39 -31.53
C THR A 631 -16.60 5.94 -30.11
N LYS A 632 -17.53 5.54 -29.24
CA LYS A 632 -17.54 5.85 -27.81
C LYS A 632 -17.46 4.57 -26.98
N ILE A 633 -16.68 4.54 -25.91
CA ILE A 633 -16.62 3.41 -24.97
C ILE A 633 -16.71 3.91 -23.53
N THR A 634 -17.65 3.35 -22.74
CA THR A 634 -17.86 3.76 -21.35
C THR A 634 -18.18 2.60 -20.42
N SER A 635 -17.84 2.71 -19.14
CA SER A 635 -18.45 1.87 -18.09
C SER A 635 -19.91 2.27 -17.88
N TRP A 636 -20.79 1.28 -17.74
CA TRP A 636 -22.23 1.47 -17.72
C TRP A 636 -22.88 0.62 -16.62
N ASP A 637 -23.59 1.30 -15.71
CA ASP A 637 -24.39 0.68 -14.67
C ASP A 637 -25.79 0.42 -15.23
N GLU A 638 -26.13 -0.85 -15.40
CA GLU A 638 -27.42 -1.27 -15.93
C GLU A 638 -28.57 -0.92 -14.98
N LYS A 639 -28.36 -1.03 -13.67
CA LYS A 639 -29.39 -0.78 -12.65
C LYS A 639 -29.76 0.70 -12.61
N GLU A 640 -28.76 1.57 -12.68
CA GLU A 640 -28.93 3.02 -12.67
C GLU A 640 -29.22 3.59 -14.07
N SER A 641 -29.07 2.78 -15.13
CA SER A 641 -29.21 3.21 -16.53
C SER A 641 -28.37 4.45 -16.85
N ASN A 642 -27.14 4.48 -16.33
CA ASN A 642 -26.24 5.61 -16.43
C ASN A 642 -24.78 5.16 -16.43
N TYR A 643 -23.85 6.10 -16.64
CA TYR A 643 -22.42 5.83 -16.47
C TYR A 643 -22.12 5.36 -15.05
N ASP A 644 -21.18 4.41 -14.91
CA ASP A 644 -20.66 4.02 -13.61
C ASP A 644 -19.73 5.14 -13.07
N ASN A 645 -20.29 5.94 -12.16
CA ASN A 645 -19.60 7.05 -11.52
C ASN A 645 -18.79 6.60 -10.30
N THR A 646 -18.95 5.34 -9.85
CA THR A 646 -18.22 4.79 -8.70
C THR A 646 -16.92 4.15 -9.19
N ASN A 647 -15.91 4.09 -8.32
CA ASN A 647 -14.61 3.47 -8.64
C ASN A 647 -13.97 2.75 -7.45
N ASN A 648 -14.70 2.64 -6.34
CA ASN A 648 -14.17 2.04 -5.11
C ASN A 648 -14.56 0.56 -4.98
N ASP A 649 -15.53 0.14 -5.77
CA ASP A 649 -16.08 -1.21 -5.98
C ASP A 649 -15.47 -1.91 -7.19
N GLY A 650 -15.00 -1.17 -8.19
CA GLY A 650 -14.42 -1.70 -9.42
C GLY A 650 -14.85 -0.80 -10.57
N ARG A 651 -14.22 -0.93 -11.74
CA ARG A 651 -14.75 -0.30 -12.94
C ARG A 651 -14.20 -0.96 -14.20
N SER A 652 -15.00 -1.06 -15.25
CA SER A 652 -14.55 -1.58 -16.54
C SER A 652 -13.33 -0.84 -17.08
N PHE A 653 -12.48 -1.56 -17.80
CA PHE A 653 -11.20 -1.05 -18.31
C PHE A 653 -10.79 -1.73 -19.63
N ILE A 654 -9.83 -1.12 -20.32
CA ILE A 654 -9.22 -1.62 -21.56
C ILE A 654 -7.71 -1.71 -21.38
N LEU A 655 -7.12 -2.87 -21.68
CA LEU A 655 -5.70 -3.12 -21.49
C LEU A 655 -5.10 -3.88 -22.67
N ALA A 656 -4.11 -3.27 -23.32
CA ALA A 656 -3.19 -3.98 -24.20
C ALA A 656 -1.95 -4.42 -23.41
N LYS A 657 -1.53 -5.67 -23.56
CA LYS A 657 -0.41 -6.25 -22.81
C LYS A 657 0.56 -7.05 -23.69
N HIS A 658 1.81 -7.13 -23.24
CA HIS A 658 2.91 -7.88 -23.87
C HIS A 658 3.31 -7.30 -25.23
N ASP A 659 3.17 -8.05 -26.32
CA ASP A 659 3.69 -7.70 -27.64
C ASP A 659 2.57 -7.15 -28.52
N GLY A 660 1.73 -6.28 -27.98
CA GLY A 660 0.47 -5.86 -28.62
C GLY A 660 0.54 -4.50 -29.29
N ARG A 661 -0.55 -4.13 -29.97
CA ARG A 661 -0.78 -2.77 -30.47
C ARG A 661 -2.20 -2.33 -30.17
N MET A 662 -2.40 -1.12 -29.67
CA MET A 662 -3.74 -0.55 -29.57
C MET A 662 -3.77 0.88 -30.09
N ASP A 663 -4.63 1.11 -31.08
CA ASP A 663 -4.84 2.40 -31.72
C ASP A 663 -6.24 2.94 -31.40
N ILE A 664 -6.32 4.22 -31.08
CA ILE A 664 -7.54 4.94 -30.70
C ILE A 664 -7.62 6.22 -31.54
N ILE A 665 -8.65 6.34 -32.36
CA ILE A 665 -8.76 7.40 -33.37
C ILE A 665 -10.16 7.99 -33.33
N ASN A 666 -10.27 9.31 -33.21
CA ASN A 666 -11.54 10.05 -33.25
C ASN A 666 -12.62 9.45 -32.32
N SER A 667 -12.23 9.08 -31.09
CA SER A 667 -13.08 8.30 -30.18
C SER A 667 -13.18 8.92 -28.78
N GLU A 668 -14.23 8.58 -28.05
CA GLU A 668 -14.45 9.00 -26.66
C GLU A 668 -14.32 7.79 -25.73
N LEU A 669 -13.47 7.88 -24.71
CA LEU A 669 -13.28 6.84 -23.71
C LEU A 669 -13.48 7.45 -22.33
N ALA A 670 -14.58 7.09 -21.66
CA ALA A 670 -15.01 7.78 -20.45
C ALA A 670 -15.49 6.86 -19.34
N PHE A 671 -15.37 7.33 -18.09
CA PHE A 671 -15.76 6.58 -16.91
C PHE A 671 -15.10 5.19 -16.84
N LEU A 672 -13.82 5.04 -17.17
CA LEU A 672 -13.10 3.76 -17.14
C LEU A 672 -12.08 3.70 -15.99
N GLY A 673 -11.85 2.49 -15.52
CA GLY A 673 -10.77 2.13 -14.60
C GLY A 673 -10.92 2.61 -13.16
N TYR A 674 -10.08 2.03 -12.29
CA TYR A 674 -10.15 2.23 -10.85
C TYR A 674 -8.80 1.93 -10.17
N LYS A 675 -8.67 2.32 -8.90
CA LYS A 675 -7.53 1.89 -8.08
C LYS A 675 -7.85 0.56 -7.43
N GLY A 676 -7.22 -0.51 -7.92
CA GLY A 676 -7.40 -1.87 -7.41
C GLY A 676 -7.29 -1.97 -5.89
N ASN A 677 -8.33 -2.54 -5.27
CA ASN A 677 -8.26 -3.21 -3.97
C ASN A 677 -8.71 -4.66 -4.20
N ASN A 678 -8.04 -5.63 -3.58
CA ASN A 678 -8.16 -7.10 -3.76
C ASN A 678 -9.56 -7.72 -3.47
N LYS A 679 -10.67 -7.06 -3.79
CA LYS A 679 -12.04 -7.59 -3.61
C LYS A 679 -12.41 -8.57 -4.72
N HIS A 680 -12.04 -8.28 -5.97
CA HIS A 680 -12.30 -9.16 -7.11
C HIS A 680 -11.12 -10.13 -7.27
N LYS A 681 -11.36 -11.41 -6.95
CA LYS A 681 -10.35 -12.47 -7.08
C LYS A 681 -9.98 -12.61 -8.57
N ASN A 682 -8.70 -12.87 -8.84
CA ASN A 682 -8.11 -13.14 -10.16
C ASN A 682 -7.82 -11.96 -11.10
N VAL A 683 -8.02 -10.70 -10.70
CA VAL A 683 -7.68 -9.56 -11.57
C VAL A 683 -6.24 -9.08 -11.32
N ILE A 684 -5.50 -8.91 -12.42
CA ILE A 684 -4.10 -8.43 -12.50
C ILE A 684 -3.94 -7.13 -11.69
N SER A 685 -2.87 -6.96 -10.92
CA SER A 685 -2.64 -5.74 -10.14
C SER A 685 -2.47 -4.51 -11.04
N ASP A 686 -3.05 -3.37 -10.61
CA ASP A 686 -2.94 -2.00 -11.19
C ASP A 686 -3.72 -1.71 -12.48
N LEU A 687 -5.07 -1.68 -12.41
CA LEU A 687 -5.99 -1.57 -13.57
C LEU A 687 -6.60 -0.17 -13.70
N TYR A 688 -5.80 0.75 -14.22
CA TYR A 688 -6.08 2.17 -14.07
C TYR A 688 -7.14 2.75 -15.01
N SER A 689 -7.28 2.29 -16.27
CA SER A 689 -8.34 2.72 -17.22
C SER A 689 -8.10 2.19 -18.64
N VAL A 690 -7.36 2.94 -19.46
CA VAL A 690 -6.96 2.58 -20.82
C VAL A 690 -5.44 2.48 -20.84
N SER A 691 -4.94 1.25 -20.95
CA SER A 691 -3.55 0.93 -20.60
C SER A 691 -2.79 0.17 -21.68
N TRP A 692 -1.48 0.43 -21.78
CA TRP A 692 -0.51 -0.34 -22.56
C TRP A 692 0.61 -0.82 -21.63
N GLU A 693 0.76 -2.13 -21.44
CA GLU A 693 1.66 -2.67 -20.42
C GLU A 693 2.54 -3.85 -20.88
N ILE A 694 3.80 -3.84 -20.46
CA ILE A 694 4.73 -4.97 -20.54
C ILE A 694 5.09 -5.42 -19.11
N PRO A 695 5.26 -6.73 -18.83
CA PRO A 695 5.75 -7.17 -17.52
C PRO A 695 7.13 -6.58 -17.17
N ASP A 696 7.28 -6.15 -15.91
CA ASP A 696 8.58 -5.78 -15.33
C ASP A 696 9.62 -6.86 -15.64
N ASN A 697 10.77 -6.46 -16.19
CA ASN A 697 11.89 -7.28 -16.69
C ASN A 697 11.82 -7.78 -18.14
N THR A 698 10.83 -7.38 -18.94
CA THR A 698 10.77 -7.76 -20.37
C THR A 698 10.81 -6.59 -21.35
N PHE A 699 11.17 -5.39 -20.88
CA PHE A 699 11.17 -4.17 -21.69
C PHE A 699 12.09 -4.21 -22.92
N GLU A 700 13.22 -4.93 -22.87
CA GLU A 700 14.14 -5.04 -24.01
C GLU A 700 13.77 -6.15 -25.00
N GLN A 701 12.84 -7.03 -24.62
CA GLN A 701 12.46 -8.21 -25.39
C GLN A 701 11.14 -7.98 -26.14
N LYS A 702 10.24 -7.20 -25.53
CA LYS A 702 8.87 -7.02 -25.98
C LYS A 702 8.60 -5.62 -26.52
N LEU A 703 7.63 -5.53 -27.43
CA LEU A 703 7.17 -4.27 -28.00
C LEU A 703 5.67 -4.09 -27.79
N ILE A 704 5.29 -3.09 -27.01
CA ILE A 704 3.92 -2.58 -26.98
C ILE A 704 3.90 -1.13 -27.45
N THR A 705 2.95 -0.82 -28.32
CA THR A 705 2.87 0.50 -28.97
C THR A 705 1.44 0.82 -29.37
N GLY A 706 1.24 2.01 -29.93
CA GLY A 706 -0.07 2.47 -30.34
C GLY A 706 -0.11 3.94 -30.72
N LYS A 707 -1.23 4.31 -31.33
CA LYS A 707 -1.51 5.69 -31.73
C LYS A 707 -2.84 6.17 -31.15
N VAL A 708 -2.83 7.34 -30.52
CA VAL A 708 -4.01 7.97 -29.93
C VAL A 708 -4.19 9.35 -30.57
N ILE A 709 -5.23 9.51 -31.40
CA ILE A 709 -5.44 10.73 -32.20
C ILE A 709 -6.87 11.25 -32.06
N ASN A 710 -7.04 12.57 -31.97
CA ASN A 710 -8.34 13.26 -32.05
C ASN A 710 -9.38 12.68 -31.07
N SER A 711 -8.95 12.20 -29.90
CA SER A 711 -9.79 11.43 -28.99
C SER A 711 -9.95 12.12 -27.63
N ALA A 712 -11.02 11.80 -26.92
CA ALA A 712 -11.33 12.37 -25.61
C ALA A 712 -11.27 11.29 -24.51
N PHE A 713 -10.58 11.60 -23.42
CA PHE A 713 -10.43 10.76 -22.23
C PHE A 713 -10.86 11.55 -20.99
N HIS A 714 -12.00 11.19 -20.41
CA HIS A 714 -12.54 11.94 -19.28
C HIS A 714 -13.29 11.09 -18.27
N ASP A 715 -13.35 11.58 -17.03
CA ASP A 715 -13.96 10.90 -15.88
C ASP A 715 -13.39 9.48 -15.62
N ASN A 716 -12.26 9.16 -16.27
CA ASN A 716 -11.49 7.95 -16.06
C ASN A 716 -10.64 8.08 -14.79
N TYR A 717 -10.17 6.97 -14.25
CA TYR A 717 -9.26 7.05 -13.11
C TYR A 717 -7.91 7.69 -13.50
N PHE A 718 -7.24 7.16 -14.52
CA PHE A 718 -6.30 7.92 -15.37
C PHE A 718 -6.94 8.17 -16.72
N GLY A 719 -6.64 9.26 -17.43
CA GLY A 719 -7.08 9.39 -18.82
C GLY A 719 -6.51 8.26 -19.68
N ALA A 720 -5.18 8.08 -19.67
CA ALA A 720 -4.49 6.94 -20.26
C ALA A 720 -3.22 6.58 -19.48
N TYR A 721 -2.78 5.32 -19.55
CA TYR A 721 -1.62 4.81 -18.81
C TYR A 721 -0.68 3.95 -19.67
N THR A 722 0.63 4.09 -19.47
CA THR A 722 1.62 3.24 -20.16
C THR A 722 2.67 2.69 -19.22
N PHE A 723 3.16 1.49 -19.54
CA PHE A 723 4.19 0.77 -18.81
C PHE A 723 5.06 -0.05 -19.78
N GLY A 724 6.30 0.39 -19.99
CA GLY A 724 7.23 -0.22 -20.95
C GLY A 724 6.88 0.01 -22.43
N ALA A 725 5.92 0.89 -22.73
CA ALA A 725 5.49 1.15 -24.10
C ALA A 725 6.53 1.97 -24.88
N THR A 726 6.59 1.81 -26.20
CA THR A 726 7.62 2.47 -27.02
C THR A 726 7.01 3.14 -28.24
N GLY A 727 7.47 4.35 -28.55
CA GLY A 727 7.17 4.99 -29.83
C GLY A 727 5.73 5.45 -30.01
N MET A 728 4.98 5.62 -28.92
CA MET A 728 3.57 6.02 -29.01
C MET A 728 3.41 7.47 -29.44
N ILE A 729 2.32 7.75 -30.15
CA ILE A 729 1.90 9.11 -30.49
C ILE A 729 0.57 9.42 -29.81
N PHE A 730 0.55 10.52 -29.08
CA PHE A 730 -0.67 11.16 -28.56
C PHE A 730 -0.80 12.52 -29.25
N GLU A 731 -1.73 12.63 -30.19
CA GLU A 731 -1.93 13.83 -31.01
C GLU A 731 -3.37 14.35 -30.97
N ASN A 732 -3.55 15.66 -30.75
CA ASN A 732 -4.87 16.33 -30.83
C ASN A 732 -5.94 15.73 -29.89
N ASN A 733 -5.55 15.21 -28.71
CA ASN A 733 -6.48 14.60 -27.77
C ASN A 733 -6.88 15.56 -26.64
N GLU A 734 -8.03 15.29 -26.01
CA GLU A 734 -8.44 15.95 -24.76
C GLU A 734 -8.40 14.97 -23.58
N PHE A 735 -7.70 15.36 -22.51
CA PHE A 735 -7.67 14.64 -21.22
C PHE A 735 -8.25 15.53 -20.12
N TYR A 736 -9.50 15.30 -19.72
CA TYR A 736 -10.16 16.21 -18.79
C TYR A 736 -11.00 15.54 -17.72
N ASN A 737 -11.16 16.19 -16.57
CA ASN A 737 -11.96 15.69 -15.44
C ASN A 737 -11.58 14.28 -14.96
N ASN A 738 -10.38 13.79 -15.28
CA ASN A 738 -9.94 12.48 -14.82
C ASN A 738 -9.63 12.54 -13.32
N ILE A 739 -9.90 11.45 -12.61
CA ILE A 739 -9.83 11.39 -11.14
C ILE A 739 -8.43 11.70 -10.62
N GLN A 740 -7.38 11.26 -11.33
CA GLN A 740 -5.99 11.50 -10.92
C GLN A 740 -5.12 12.14 -11.99
N HIS A 741 -4.84 11.50 -13.13
CA HIS A 741 -3.94 12.08 -14.14
C HIS A 741 -4.60 12.08 -15.51
N GLY A 742 -4.24 13.05 -16.36
CA GLY A 742 -4.62 13.03 -17.78
C GLY A 742 -3.88 11.89 -18.49
N LEU A 743 -2.63 12.11 -18.87
CA LEU A 743 -1.77 11.07 -19.44
C LEU A 743 -0.68 10.65 -18.45
N ASN A 744 -0.58 9.35 -18.17
CA ASN A 744 0.41 8.80 -17.25
C ASN A 744 1.39 7.88 -17.99
N ILE A 745 2.57 8.42 -18.28
CA ILE A 745 3.69 7.74 -18.94
C ILE A 745 4.60 7.19 -17.85
N HIS A 746 4.69 5.86 -17.73
CA HIS A 746 5.33 5.24 -16.58
C HIS A 746 6.27 4.07 -16.96
N ASN A 747 7.22 3.75 -16.06
CA ASN A 747 8.12 2.58 -16.10
C ASN A 747 8.72 2.30 -17.49
N ASN A 748 9.82 2.98 -17.83
CA ASN A 748 10.58 2.70 -19.05
C ASN A 748 9.76 2.81 -20.36
N SER A 749 8.70 3.63 -20.33
CA SER A 749 7.96 3.99 -21.54
C SER A 749 8.75 5.09 -22.24
N ASN A 750 9.19 4.89 -23.49
CA ASN A 750 10.21 5.73 -24.12
C ASN A 750 9.85 6.17 -25.54
N ASN A 751 10.44 7.29 -25.99
CA ASN A 751 10.35 7.82 -27.36
C ASN A 751 8.93 8.23 -27.79
N PHE A 752 8.16 8.84 -26.89
CA PHE A 752 6.79 9.27 -27.24
C PHE A 752 6.78 10.63 -27.92
N THR A 753 5.81 10.83 -28.80
CA THR A 753 5.43 12.15 -29.29
C THR A 753 4.07 12.52 -28.72
N VAL A 754 4.03 13.53 -27.85
CA VAL A 754 2.80 14.08 -27.26
C VAL A 754 2.62 15.49 -27.80
N LYS A 755 1.71 15.68 -28.76
CA LYS A 755 1.54 16.98 -29.40
C LYS A 755 0.10 17.45 -29.58
N ASN A 756 -0.10 18.76 -29.51
CA ASN A 756 -1.41 19.39 -29.78
C ASN A 756 -2.55 18.89 -28.86
N ASN A 757 -2.24 18.32 -27.69
CA ASN A 757 -3.25 17.83 -26.77
C ASN A 757 -3.68 18.92 -25.79
N ILE A 758 -4.87 18.76 -25.21
CA ILE A 758 -5.37 19.58 -24.11
C ILE A 758 -5.51 18.68 -22.90
N ALA A 759 -4.86 18.99 -21.78
CA ALA A 759 -5.11 18.32 -20.51
C ALA A 759 -5.51 19.31 -19.41
N ARG A 760 -6.75 19.20 -18.94
CA ARG A 760 -7.36 20.19 -18.04
C ARG A 760 -8.26 19.61 -16.96
N ASN A 761 -8.39 20.31 -15.83
CA ASN A 761 -9.31 19.93 -14.75
C ASN A 761 -9.09 18.51 -14.19
N ASN A 762 -7.90 17.93 -14.34
CA ASN A 762 -7.61 16.61 -13.80
C ASN A 762 -7.33 16.70 -12.29
N GLY A 763 -7.74 15.69 -11.53
CA GLY A 763 -7.61 15.63 -10.06
C GLY A 763 -6.17 15.54 -9.54
N GLY A 764 -5.18 15.51 -10.43
CA GLY A 764 -3.75 15.49 -10.17
C GLY A 764 -3.00 16.24 -11.26
N ASN A 765 -2.32 15.54 -12.17
CA ASN A 765 -1.44 16.16 -13.18
C ASN A 765 -2.08 16.13 -14.58
N GLY A 766 -1.73 17.09 -15.43
CA GLY A 766 -2.02 17.00 -16.87
C GLY A 766 -1.30 15.82 -17.49
N ILE A 767 0.04 15.83 -17.40
CA ILE A 767 0.92 14.71 -17.77
C ILE A 767 1.89 14.39 -16.64
N ILE A 768 2.10 13.10 -16.41
CA ILE A 768 3.20 12.58 -15.58
C ILE A 768 4.08 11.67 -16.43
N VAL A 769 5.38 11.89 -16.32
CA VAL A 769 6.46 11.07 -16.91
C VAL A 769 7.30 10.58 -15.74
N SER A 770 7.30 9.27 -15.48
CA SER A 770 7.82 8.73 -14.22
C SER A 770 8.51 7.37 -14.36
N ARG A 771 9.66 7.24 -13.70
CA ARG A 771 10.49 6.02 -13.63
C ARG A 771 11.11 5.65 -14.97
N ASP A 772 12.31 6.19 -15.21
CA ASP A 772 13.17 5.87 -16.34
C ASP A 772 12.48 6.08 -17.71
N CYS A 773 11.63 7.09 -17.81
CA CYS A 773 10.91 7.44 -19.04
C CYS A 773 11.67 8.54 -19.80
N LEU A 774 12.16 8.18 -20.98
CA LEU A 774 13.23 8.87 -21.69
C LEU A 774 12.81 9.29 -23.10
N ASN A 775 13.45 10.35 -23.58
CA ASN A 775 13.45 10.79 -24.98
C ASN A 775 12.05 11.13 -25.53
N HIS A 776 11.16 11.65 -24.67
CA HIS A 776 9.85 12.12 -25.08
C HIS A 776 9.92 13.52 -25.70
N THR A 777 9.05 13.78 -26.66
CA THR A 777 8.78 15.12 -27.18
C THR A 777 7.36 15.53 -26.83
N ILE A 778 7.20 16.52 -25.96
CA ILE A 778 5.93 17.08 -25.50
C ILE A 778 5.80 18.50 -26.06
N LYS A 779 5.01 18.69 -27.12
CA LYS A 779 4.95 19.99 -27.81
C LYS A 779 3.59 20.50 -28.22
N ASN A 780 3.42 21.83 -28.26
CA ASN A 780 2.18 22.48 -28.71
C ASN A 780 0.93 22.06 -27.92
N ASN A 781 1.07 21.64 -26.66
CA ASN A 781 -0.06 21.22 -25.84
C ASN A 781 -0.55 22.35 -24.94
N VAL A 782 -1.78 22.20 -24.43
CA VAL A 782 -2.38 23.11 -23.45
C VAL A 782 -2.60 22.36 -22.13
N PHE A 783 -1.96 22.83 -21.06
CA PHE A 783 -2.07 22.25 -19.71
C PHE A 783 -2.67 23.26 -18.74
N SER A 784 -3.93 23.05 -18.33
CA SER A 784 -4.61 24.06 -17.51
C SER A 784 -5.51 23.55 -16.38
N ASN A 785 -5.54 24.27 -15.26
CA ASN A 785 -6.46 23.97 -14.14
C ASN A 785 -6.33 22.53 -13.61
N ASN A 786 -5.16 21.89 -13.72
CA ASN A 786 -4.94 20.59 -13.09
C ASN A 786 -4.63 20.81 -11.61
N LYS A 787 -5.10 19.92 -10.75
CA LYS A 787 -5.01 20.09 -9.29
C LYS A 787 -3.56 20.23 -8.79
N LEU A 788 -2.62 19.58 -9.49
CA LEU A 788 -1.18 19.60 -9.21
C LEU A 788 -0.44 20.26 -10.36
N HIS A 789 0.20 19.50 -11.25
CA HIS A 789 1.12 20.06 -12.23
C HIS A 789 0.55 20.00 -13.65
N GLY A 790 1.00 20.91 -14.53
CA GLY A 790 0.79 20.75 -15.96
C GLY A 790 1.53 19.51 -16.46
N ILE A 791 2.85 19.50 -16.26
CA ILE A 791 3.76 18.39 -16.58
C ILE A 791 4.64 18.10 -15.36
N ILE A 792 4.91 16.82 -15.07
CA ILE A 792 5.93 16.41 -14.12
C ILE A 792 6.86 15.35 -14.69
N PHE A 793 8.16 15.56 -14.52
CA PHE A 793 9.22 14.56 -14.68
C PHE A 793 9.63 14.04 -13.29
N HIS A 794 9.63 12.72 -13.12
CA HIS A 794 9.84 12.08 -11.82
C HIS A 794 10.71 10.82 -11.93
N SER A 795 11.68 10.65 -11.02
CA SER A 795 12.50 9.43 -10.87
C SER A 795 13.21 8.99 -12.16
N GLY A 796 14.29 9.67 -12.53
CA GLY A 796 15.15 9.33 -13.69
C GLY A 796 14.50 9.55 -15.05
N SER A 797 13.53 10.47 -15.16
CA SER A 797 12.86 10.75 -16.43
C SER A 797 13.64 11.82 -17.21
N ASP A 798 14.62 11.36 -17.98
CA ASP A 798 15.68 12.20 -18.54
C ASP A 798 15.59 12.40 -20.06
N ASN A 799 16.30 13.42 -20.55
CA ASN A 799 16.46 13.69 -21.98
C ASN A 799 15.11 13.95 -22.69
N ASN A 800 14.14 14.53 -22.00
CA ASN A 800 12.83 14.86 -22.56
C ASN A 800 12.79 16.31 -23.04
N ILE A 801 11.98 16.57 -24.05
CA ILE A 801 11.78 17.90 -24.65
C ILE A 801 10.35 18.36 -24.35
N VAL A 802 10.23 19.56 -23.79
CA VAL A 802 8.97 20.29 -23.57
C VAL A 802 9.03 21.58 -24.39
N GLU A 803 8.28 21.66 -25.48
CA GLU A 803 8.41 22.74 -26.47
C GLU A 803 7.08 23.41 -26.83
N ASN A 804 7.02 24.75 -26.90
CA ASN A 804 5.86 25.47 -27.47
C ASN A 804 4.51 25.16 -26.78
N ASN A 805 4.49 24.83 -25.49
CA ASN A 805 3.25 24.53 -24.75
C ASN A 805 2.69 25.77 -24.04
N ASP A 806 1.37 25.83 -23.89
CA ASP A 806 0.67 26.81 -23.06
C ASP A 806 0.28 26.17 -21.71
N ILE A 807 0.88 26.64 -20.61
CA ILE A 807 0.79 25.98 -19.30
C ILE A 807 0.38 26.98 -18.21
N TYR A 808 -0.84 26.83 -17.68
CA TYR A 808 -1.41 27.84 -16.79
C TYR A 808 -2.38 27.35 -15.73
N LYS A 809 -2.55 28.09 -14.63
CA LYS A 809 -3.48 27.75 -13.53
C LYS A 809 -3.24 26.37 -12.91
N ASN A 810 -1.98 25.95 -12.81
CA ASN A 810 -1.56 24.74 -12.09
C ASN A 810 -0.73 25.11 -10.84
N ILE A 811 -0.47 24.17 -9.94
CA ILE A 811 0.52 24.35 -8.86
C ILE A 811 1.91 24.57 -9.47
N ASP A 812 2.37 23.62 -10.29
CA ASP A 812 3.58 23.84 -11.09
C ASP A 812 3.21 23.75 -12.57
N GLY A 813 3.77 24.63 -13.40
CA GLY A 813 3.66 24.45 -14.84
C GLY A 813 4.40 23.18 -15.27
N VAL A 814 5.73 23.19 -15.12
CA VAL A 814 6.60 22.01 -15.22
C VAL A 814 7.29 21.76 -13.89
N ALA A 815 7.14 20.56 -13.36
CA ALA A 815 7.88 20.06 -12.19
C ALA A 815 8.94 19.04 -12.61
N ILE A 816 10.18 19.20 -12.12
CA ILE A 816 11.31 18.31 -12.36
C ILE A 816 11.77 17.78 -10.99
N TYR A 817 11.59 16.48 -10.78
CA TYR A 817 11.89 15.80 -9.53
C TYR A 817 12.82 14.63 -9.80
N ASP A 818 14.04 14.66 -9.25
CA ASP A 818 15.05 13.61 -9.45
C ASP A 818 15.14 13.21 -10.94
N SER A 819 15.28 14.22 -11.81
CA SER A 819 15.31 14.03 -13.26
C SER A 819 16.24 15.05 -13.91
N HIS A 820 16.90 14.62 -14.98
CA HIS A 820 18.12 15.23 -15.47
C HIS A 820 18.07 15.46 -16.97
N SER A 821 18.87 16.43 -17.45
CA SER A 821 19.08 16.62 -18.89
C SER A 821 17.79 16.83 -19.69
N ASN A 822 16.76 17.45 -19.11
CA ASN A 822 15.53 17.78 -19.84
C ASN A 822 15.62 19.18 -20.45
N LEU A 823 15.02 19.36 -21.63
CA LEU A 823 14.97 20.62 -22.37
C LEU A 823 13.57 21.22 -22.31
N ILE A 824 13.44 22.44 -21.77
CA ILE A 824 12.20 23.20 -21.67
C ILE A 824 12.36 24.47 -22.49
N LEU A 825 11.74 24.51 -23.66
CA LEU A 825 12.01 25.49 -24.72
C LEU A 825 10.73 26.19 -25.21
N ASN A 826 10.72 27.50 -25.39
CA ASN A 826 9.65 28.24 -26.08
C ASN A 826 8.24 28.07 -25.51
N ASN A 827 8.07 27.76 -24.22
CA ASN A 827 6.75 27.57 -23.62
C ASN A 827 6.21 28.88 -23.03
N ASN A 828 4.88 29.01 -22.98
CA ASN A 828 4.18 30.08 -22.29
C ASN A 828 3.68 29.58 -20.93
N PHE A 829 4.12 30.22 -19.86
CA PHE A 829 3.70 29.92 -18.49
C PHE A 829 3.01 31.10 -17.83
N TYR A 830 1.79 30.90 -17.34
CA TYR A 830 1.11 31.96 -16.61
C TYR A 830 0.13 31.50 -15.53
N GLU A 831 -0.08 32.32 -14.50
CA GLU A 831 -1.05 32.06 -13.42
C GLU A 831 -0.83 30.70 -12.70
N ASN A 832 0.39 30.18 -12.70
CA ASN A 832 0.77 29.02 -11.90
C ASN A 832 1.36 29.48 -10.56
N LYS A 833 1.40 28.59 -9.55
CA LYS A 833 2.15 28.90 -8.33
C LYS A 833 3.66 28.90 -8.61
N ASN A 834 4.19 27.88 -9.28
CA ASN A 834 5.54 27.93 -9.86
C ASN A 834 5.42 27.67 -11.36
N SER A 835 6.08 28.45 -12.23
CA SER A 835 6.06 28.12 -13.66
C SER A 835 6.90 26.89 -13.93
N ILE A 836 8.15 26.92 -13.51
CA ILE A 836 9.09 25.80 -13.59
C ILE A 836 9.68 25.56 -12.21
N ARG A 837 9.64 24.31 -11.75
CA ARG A 837 10.20 23.90 -10.46
C ARG A 837 11.17 22.73 -10.64
N ALA A 838 12.38 22.82 -10.09
CA ALA A 838 13.37 21.74 -10.09
C ALA A 838 13.85 21.42 -8.67
N ASN A 839 13.84 20.13 -8.28
CA ASN A 839 14.26 19.69 -6.95
C ASN A 839 14.74 18.23 -6.85
N TYR A 840 15.14 17.79 -5.64
CA TYR A 840 15.69 16.46 -5.34
C TYR A 840 16.87 16.09 -6.25
N GLY A 841 17.91 16.92 -6.29
CA GLY A 841 19.10 16.58 -7.09
C GLY A 841 18.93 16.69 -8.61
N SER A 842 17.79 17.23 -9.10
CA SER A 842 17.57 17.50 -10.52
C SER A 842 18.65 18.43 -11.07
N SER A 843 19.33 18.00 -12.12
CA SER A 843 20.52 18.68 -12.65
C SER A 843 20.62 18.59 -14.16
N LYS A 844 21.41 19.50 -14.75
CA LYS A 844 21.63 19.58 -16.20
C LYS A 844 20.35 19.82 -17.00
N ASN A 845 19.28 20.31 -16.37
CA ASN A 845 18.08 20.71 -17.10
C ASN A 845 18.32 22.07 -17.77
N TYR A 846 17.82 22.22 -18.99
CA TYR A 846 18.05 23.36 -19.86
C TYR A 846 16.73 24.09 -20.11
N ILE A 847 16.63 25.33 -19.65
CA ILE A 847 15.40 26.15 -19.68
C ILE A 847 15.68 27.38 -20.53
N GLU A 848 15.07 27.45 -21.71
CA GLU A 848 15.39 28.48 -22.70
C GLU A 848 14.17 29.07 -23.42
N GLN A 849 14.22 30.39 -23.72
CA GLN A 849 13.22 31.08 -24.55
C GLN A 849 11.76 30.93 -24.08
N ASN A 850 11.54 30.67 -22.79
CA ASN A 850 10.19 30.56 -22.24
C ASN A 850 9.66 31.96 -21.86
N ASN A 851 8.36 32.18 -22.07
CA ASN A 851 7.65 33.37 -21.63
C ASN A 851 6.92 33.07 -20.31
N ILE A 852 7.35 33.69 -19.21
CA ILE A 852 6.96 33.34 -17.84
C ILE A 852 6.36 34.56 -17.14
N THR A 853 5.03 34.57 -16.92
CA THR A 853 4.32 35.75 -16.41
C THR A 853 3.18 35.48 -15.44
N LYS A 854 2.94 36.38 -14.47
CA LYS A 854 1.83 36.29 -13.49
C LYS A 854 1.85 35.03 -12.61
N ASN A 855 3.03 34.58 -12.17
CA ASN A 855 3.19 33.42 -11.29
C ASN A 855 3.68 33.84 -9.89
N THR A 856 3.46 33.01 -8.87
CA THR A 856 4.05 33.26 -7.52
C THR A 856 5.56 33.12 -7.54
N ASN A 857 6.10 32.12 -8.25
CA ASN A 857 7.51 32.07 -8.60
C ASN A 857 7.59 31.74 -10.10
N GLY A 858 8.39 32.48 -10.86
CA GLY A 858 8.67 32.15 -12.25
C GLY A 858 9.43 30.82 -12.31
N ILE A 859 10.69 30.83 -11.90
CA ILE A 859 11.51 29.62 -11.83
C ILE A 859 11.93 29.36 -10.39
N PHE A 860 11.70 28.15 -9.88
CA PHE A 860 12.03 27.77 -8.50
C PHE A 860 12.94 26.53 -8.45
N ILE A 861 14.19 26.73 -8.06
CA ILE A 861 15.21 25.68 -7.94
C ILE A 861 15.54 25.47 -6.46
N TYR A 862 15.42 24.24 -5.96
CA TYR A 862 15.76 23.95 -4.58
C TYR A 862 16.15 22.50 -4.31
N ASP A 863 16.60 22.21 -3.09
CA ASP A 863 16.86 20.85 -2.63
C ASP A 863 17.88 20.10 -3.49
N GLN A 864 19.08 20.68 -3.57
CA GLN A 864 20.25 20.17 -4.29
C GLN A 864 20.07 20.05 -5.80
N ALA A 865 19.09 20.76 -6.38
CA ALA A 865 18.95 20.87 -7.83
C ALA A 865 20.05 21.76 -8.42
N ASN A 866 21.23 21.18 -8.60
CA ASN A 866 22.44 21.89 -9.02
C ASN A 866 22.64 21.82 -10.53
N ASN A 867 23.53 22.65 -11.09
CA ASN A 867 23.96 22.53 -12.49
C ASN A 867 22.82 22.66 -13.52
N ASN A 868 21.77 23.43 -13.25
CA ASN A 868 20.73 23.73 -14.22
C ASN A 868 21.03 25.04 -14.97
N ILE A 869 20.59 25.12 -16.22
CA ILE A 869 20.85 26.26 -17.11
C ILE A 869 19.53 26.95 -17.43
N ILE A 870 19.46 28.25 -17.15
CA ILE A 870 18.33 29.13 -17.42
C ILE A 870 18.85 30.26 -18.31
N ILE A 871 18.45 30.29 -19.58
CA ILE A 871 19.00 31.26 -20.55
C ILE A 871 17.94 31.83 -21.48
N ASN A 872 18.03 33.11 -21.86
CA ASN A 872 17.15 33.73 -22.86
C ASN A 872 15.64 33.66 -22.55
N ASN A 873 15.21 33.62 -21.30
CA ASN A 873 13.79 33.54 -20.94
C ASN A 873 13.18 34.95 -20.75
N SER A 874 11.90 35.15 -21.09
CA SER A 874 11.18 36.38 -20.71
C SER A 874 10.45 36.14 -19.39
N VAL A 875 11.10 36.42 -18.25
CA VAL A 875 10.52 36.25 -16.91
C VAL A 875 10.06 37.60 -16.37
N LYS A 876 8.74 37.87 -16.39
CA LYS A 876 8.18 39.17 -16.02
C LYS A 876 6.82 39.10 -15.33
N ASN A 877 6.45 40.10 -14.56
CA ASN A 877 5.19 40.21 -13.80
C ASN A 877 4.94 39.05 -12.82
N ASN A 878 5.99 38.46 -12.23
CA ASN A 878 5.86 37.41 -11.21
C ASN A 878 6.10 38.00 -9.80
N GLU A 879 5.61 37.33 -8.75
CA GLU A 879 5.97 37.76 -7.38
C GLU A 879 7.47 37.55 -7.10
N LYS A 880 8.05 36.49 -7.69
CA LYS A 880 9.50 36.28 -7.77
C LYS A 880 9.86 35.80 -9.18
N GLY A 881 10.83 36.42 -9.83
CA GLY A 881 11.32 36.00 -11.13
C GLY A 881 11.99 34.63 -11.02
N VAL A 882 13.17 34.58 -10.38
CA VAL A 882 13.87 33.33 -10.07
C VAL A 882 14.10 33.19 -8.56
N TYR A 883 13.77 32.02 -8.01
CA TYR A 883 14.00 31.67 -6.63
C TYR A 883 14.95 30.46 -6.54
N ILE A 884 16.11 30.61 -5.90
CA ILE A 884 17.04 29.52 -5.60
C ILE A 884 17.11 29.29 -4.08
N LYS A 885 17.03 28.02 -3.67
CA LYS A 885 17.12 27.63 -2.26
C LYS A 885 17.85 26.31 -2.05
N ASN A 886 19.00 26.30 -1.37
CA ASN A 886 19.79 25.08 -1.17
C ASN A 886 20.13 24.41 -2.50
N ALA A 887 20.67 25.17 -3.45
CA ALA A 887 21.02 24.69 -4.79
C ALA A 887 22.16 25.54 -5.35
N ASN A 888 23.14 24.90 -5.96
CA ASN A 888 24.43 25.48 -6.32
C ASN A 888 24.74 25.30 -7.81
N GLU A 889 25.70 26.05 -8.32
CA GLU A 889 26.24 25.87 -9.68
C GLU A 889 25.19 26.00 -10.80
N ASN A 890 24.08 26.72 -10.55
CA ASN A 890 23.10 27.00 -11.61
C ASN A 890 23.51 28.25 -12.38
N ILE A 891 23.20 28.28 -13.67
CA ILE A 891 23.50 29.40 -14.57
C ILE A 891 22.19 30.09 -14.92
N ILE A 892 22.10 31.40 -14.67
CA ILE A 892 21.01 32.27 -15.10
C ILE A 892 21.62 33.36 -15.97
N LYS A 893 21.15 33.47 -17.21
CA LYS A 893 21.67 34.43 -18.19
C LYS A 893 20.55 34.97 -19.08
N ASP A 894 20.57 36.26 -19.42
CA ASP A 894 19.66 36.89 -20.38
C ASP A 894 18.17 36.55 -20.14
N SER A 895 17.76 36.40 -18.87
CA SER A 895 16.44 35.84 -18.50
C SER A 895 15.57 36.73 -17.62
N LEU A 896 16.13 37.81 -17.09
CA LEU A 896 15.48 38.74 -16.17
C LEU A 896 15.83 40.16 -16.59
N THR A 897 14.89 41.09 -16.46
CA THR A 897 15.10 42.52 -16.68
C THR A 897 14.69 43.27 -15.42
N GLU A 898 15.44 44.30 -15.03
CA GLU A 898 15.19 44.99 -13.77
C GLU A 898 13.82 45.67 -13.75
N GLY A 899 13.01 45.39 -12.72
CA GLY A 899 11.71 46.01 -12.50
C GLY A 899 10.55 45.24 -13.15
N ASP A 900 10.83 44.18 -13.89
CA ASP A 900 9.80 43.33 -14.49
C ASP A 900 9.09 42.46 -13.45
N ASN A 901 9.73 42.09 -12.32
CA ASN A 901 9.14 41.27 -11.26
C ASN A 901 9.13 41.99 -9.91
N LYS A 902 8.25 41.55 -8.99
CA LYS A 902 8.22 42.12 -7.63
C LYS A 902 9.50 41.84 -6.85
N ILE A 903 10.12 40.68 -7.10
CA ILE A 903 11.46 40.32 -6.65
C ILE A 903 12.14 39.64 -7.84
N GLU A 904 13.18 40.22 -8.42
CA GLU A 904 13.84 39.63 -9.59
C GLU A 904 14.46 38.26 -9.25
N ILE A 905 15.32 38.27 -8.24
CA ILE A 905 16.02 37.08 -7.78
C ILE A 905 15.92 36.98 -6.26
N LYS A 906 15.59 35.78 -5.78
CA LYS A 906 15.65 35.44 -4.37
C LYS A 906 16.62 34.28 -4.17
N LEU A 907 17.57 34.43 -3.26
CA LEU A 907 18.50 33.38 -2.85
C LEU A 907 18.33 33.11 -1.35
N THR A 908 18.18 31.84 -0.94
CA THR A 908 18.06 31.51 0.50
C THR A 908 18.67 30.16 0.86
N ASN A 909 19.50 30.09 1.91
CA ASN A 909 20.22 28.90 2.39
C ASN A 909 21.15 28.30 1.30
N SER A 910 22.45 28.13 1.58
CA SER A 910 23.47 27.47 0.74
C SER A 910 23.15 27.50 -0.77
N ALA A 911 23.33 28.67 -1.37
CA ALA A 911 23.08 28.91 -2.79
C ALA A 911 24.37 29.42 -3.45
N ASP A 912 25.42 28.65 -3.24
CA ASP A 912 26.79 29.02 -3.55
C ASP A 912 27.09 28.75 -5.04
N ASP A 913 28.00 29.53 -5.61
CA ASP A 913 28.52 29.34 -6.98
C ASP A 913 27.44 29.35 -8.09
N ASN A 914 26.28 29.94 -7.84
CA ASN A 914 25.30 30.23 -8.89
C ASN A 914 25.79 31.44 -9.71
N ILE A 915 25.83 31.28 -11.02
CA ILE A 915 26.24 32.32 -11.97
C ILE A 915 24.99 33.05 -12.43
N ILE A 916 24.99 34.37 -12.25
CA ILE A 916 23.90 35.24 -12.66
C ILE A 916 24.52 36.33 -13.52
N GLN A 917 24.26 36.30 -14.82
CA GLN A 917 24.71 37.34 -15.75
C GLN A 917 23.57 38.32 -16.04
N GLU A 918 23.89 39.61 -15.99
CA GLU A 918 23.01 40.76 -15.79
C GLU A 918 21.88 41.00 -16.81
N PHE A 919 21.02 41.93 -16.37
CA PHE A 919 19.74 42.45 -16.84
C PHE A 919 19.68 43.06 -18.24
#